data_AF-A0A7V2XBN4-F1
#
_entry.id   AF-A0A7V2XBN4-F1
#
_cell.length_a   1.000
_cell.length_b   1.000
_cell.length_c   1.000
_cell.angle_alpha   90.00
_cell.angle_beta   90.00
_cell.angle_gamma   90.00
#
_symmetry.space_group_name_H-M   'P 1'
#
loop_
_entity.id
_entity.type
_entity.pdbx_description
1 polymer ?
#
loop_
_entity_poly.entity_id
_entity_poly.type
_entity_poly.pdbx_seq_one_letter_code
_entity_poly.pdbx_strand_id
1 'polypeptide(L)'
;MTQTLPNSGSKGRAIDLALGLGITALAAFLFFLRPGFLDPIHSRLYDLSLKARGESSRPPDVRVVAVDDASVARLGRWPWPRAKMAELVEFLSRSGARVIALDVVFIASASGKDSDEDRLLGEAVQKAGNVVLPFYFTLGKPGAAQGKGDEIPPPVLSSSFLLFDDPKKFSDFPPPQGGEIFFPAPGIMRGARAMGHINVLPDPDGKVRWEPLIIQHGNHFYPAFTLQIAGLALGVARGDMKVNVGRSLRLASMTLPTDAQGKMLIPYYPAHRDIPHWSFVDVLSGKIRPEELKDKVILVGVSAAGAYDFLATPFSPRLTGVEKHAQTVTAILQGRFISRPAWVAFFEFGLLVGLGLVLSFLLTRRRLSVQLLVCLAGLAGLGVLMFVGMRRGLWIQVFYPALTVMGIGLLAASRRTATGKKEAPFSGEATALMTREKREPTLSGDSLRPEPASLPKEIGRYEILGELGRGAMGIVYRGRDPIIDRPVAIKTIRFDRLYEEQDIQGLKERFFKEAQAAGKLAHPSIVTIFDVGEFRGLSYMAMEYVEGEPLSKFTSPGQLLPAEEVLEIVAQAAEALDFAHQRGIVHRDVKPANIMRTSGGQIKVMDFGIAKLPTSTLTQDGSVLGTPAYMSPEQIQGKDLDGRSDLFSLGSILYELLTGTKPFRGENLSALTYQIIHENPPAVCDRNSQAPPAVEEVIRKALSKNPADRFGRGKEFSRALRRLLQEMKKNSPPA
;
A
#
# COMPACT_ATOMS: atom_id res chain seq x y z
N MET A 1 -35.40 -69.63 15.16
CA MET A 1 -34.20 -69.09 15.82
C MET A 1 -33.51 -68.13 14.87
N THR A 2 -33.46 -66.84 15.25
CA THR A 2 -32.47 -65.81 14.87
C THR A 2 -32.04 -65.70 13.40
N GLN A 3 -32.76 -64.87 12.62
CA GLN A 3 -32.16 -64.15 11.49
C GLN A 3 -31.50 -62.87 12.01
N THR A 4 -30.18 -62.80 11.90
CA THR A 4 -29.35 -61.63 12.13
C THR A 4 -29.65 -60.53 11.10
N LEU A 5 -30.16 -59.39 11.55
CA LEU A 5 -30.30 -58.17 10.75
C LEU A 5 -28.91 -57.68 10.27
N PRO A 6 -28.75 -57.22 9.02
CA PRO A 6 -27.49 -56.71 8.53
C PRO A 6 -27.13 -55.38 9.22
N ASN A 7 -25.86 -55.30 9.58
CA ASN A 7 -25.14 -54.21 10.21
C ASN A 7 -25.19 -52.89 9.41
N SER A 8 -26.32 -52.17 9.41
CA SER A 8 -26.48 -50.88 8.69
C SER A 8 -25.61 -49.75 9.26
N GLY A 9 -25.15 -49.90 10.50
CA GLY A 9 -24.27 -48.95 11.17
C GLY A 9 -22.79 -49.02 10.76
N SER A 10 -22.29 -50.14 10.21
CA SER A 10 -20.86 -50.28 9.87
C SER A 10 -20.48 -49.56 8.57
N LYS A 11 -21.36 -49.59 7.56
CA LYS A 11 -21.14 -48.90 6.28
C LYS A 11 -21.10 -47.38 6.44
N GLY A 12 -22.00 -46.81 7.24
CA GLY A 12 -21.99 -45.37 7.55
C GLY A 12 -20.67 -44.93 8.21
N ARG A 13 -20.15 -45.75 9.13
CA ARG A 13 -18.89 -45.49 9.85
C ARG A 13 -17.66 -45.56 8.95
N ALA A 14 -17.60 -46.53 8.04
CA ALA A 14 -16.50 -46.64 7.08
C ALA A 14 -16.45 -45.42 6.15
N ILE A 15 -17.63 -44.92 5.74
CA ILE A 15 -17.74 -43.72 4.92
C ILE A 15 -17.31 -42.47 5.69
N ASP A 16 -17.69 -42.33 6.97
CA ASP A 16 -17.29 -41.18 7.80
C ASP A 16 -15.78 -41.15 8.05
N LEU A 17 -15.18 -42.32 8.29
CA LEU A 17 -13.73 -42.46 8.39
C LEU A 17 -13.04 -42.07 7.07
N ALA A 18 -13.54 -42.58 5.94
CA ALA A 18 -12.99 -42.26 4.62
C ALA A 18 -13.08 -40.76 4.29
N LEU A 19 -14.21 -40.11 4.62
CA LEU A 19 -14.39 -38.67 4.39
C LEU A 19 -13.51 -37.82 5.32
N GLY A 20 -13.37 -38.18 6.59
CA GLY A 20 -12.47 -37.49 7.52
C GLY A 20 -11.00 -37.60 7.10
N LEU A 21 -10.59 -38.79 6.67
CA LEU A 21 -9.27 -39.02 6.06
C LEU A 21 -9.10 -38.23 4.76
N GLY A 22 -10.14 -38.15 3.93
CA GLY A 22 -10.16 -37.34 2.71
C GLY A 22 -9.97 -35.83 2.97
N ILE A 23 -10.64 -35.29 3.99
CA ILE A 23 -10.45 -33.89 4.43
C ILE A 23 -9.01 -33.66 4.90
N THR A 24 -8.47 -34.59 5.68
CA THR A 24 -7.07 -34.53 6.17
C THR A 24 -6.08 -34.58 5.00
N ALA A 25 -6.30 -35.46 4.03
CA ALA A 25 -5.48 -35.57 2.83
C ALA A 25 -5.55 -34.30 1.97
N LEU A 26 -6.73 -33.69 1.82
CA LEU A 26 -6.91 -32.43 1.12
C LEU A 26 -6.16 -31.29 1.83
N ALA A 27 -6.28 -31.18 3.15
CA ALA A 27 -5.56 -30.18 3.92
C ALA A 27 -4.04 -30.37 3.84
N ALA A 28 -3.56 -31.63 3.89
CA ALA A 28 -2.16 -31.98 3.67
C ALA A 28 -1.67 -31.61 2.26
N PHE A 29 -2.50 -31.86 1.23
CA PHE A 29 -2.20 -31.44 -0.14
C PHE A 29 -2.09 -29.91 -0.25
N LEU A 30 -3.03 -29.17 0.32
CA LEU A 30 -3.00 -27.70 0.35
C LEU A 30 -1.81 -27.14 1.16
N PHE A 31 -1.35 -27.86 2.19
CA PHE A 31 -0.17 -27.48 3.00
C PHE A 31 1.11 -27.45 2.16
N PHE A 32 1.28 -28.41 1.24
CA PHE A 32 2.42 -28.44 0.33
C PHE A 32 2.23 -27.53 -0.88
N LEU A 33 1.02 -27.47 -1.44
CA LEU A 33 0.74 -26.67 -2.63
C LEU A 33 0.84 -25.16 -2.37
N ARG A 34 0.53 -24.71 -1.15
CA ARG A 34 0.52 -23.30 -0.73
C ARG A 34 -0.05 -22.35 -1.78
N PRO A 35 -1.33 -22.52 -2.15
CA PRO A 35 -1.91 -21.71 -3.20
C PRO A 35 -2.02 -20.25 -2.75
N GLY A 36 -1.58 -19.31 -3.62
CA GLY A 36 -1.43 -17.90 -3.25
C GLY A 36 -2.72 -17.20 -2.80
N PHE A 37 -3.91 -17.71 -3.15
CA PHE A 37 -5.17 -17.16 -2.65
C PHE A 37 -5.36 -17.31 -1.13
N LEU A 38 -4.57 -18.17 -0.46
CA LEU A 38 -4.58 -18.35 0.99
C LEU A 38 -3.61 -17.40 1.73
N ASP A 39 -2.69 -16.74 1.02
CA ASP A 39 -1.71 -15.85 1.62
C ASP A 39 -2.33 -14.71 2.45
N PRO A 40 -3.44 -14.06 2.03
CA PRO A 40 -4.10 -13.05 2.86
C PRO A 40 -4.56 -13.59 4.23
N ILE A 41 -4.95 -14.87 4.29
CA ILE A 41 -5.38 -15.50 5.55
C ILE A 41 -4.16 -15.77 6.43
N HIS A 42 -3.07 -16.29 5.85
CA HIS A 42 -1.81 -16.50 6.57
C HIS A 42 -1.26 -15.20 7.16
N SER A 43 -1.27 -14.11 6.39
CA SER A 43 -0.81 -12.79 6.83
C SER A 43 -1.69 -12.21 7.95
N ARG A 44 -3.01 -12.39 7.88
CA ARG A 44 -3.92 -11.97 8.97
C ARG A 44 -3.71 -12.77 10.26
N LEU A 45 -3.48 -14.07 10.15
CA LEU A 45 -3.18 -14.90 11.32
C LEU A 45 -1.84 -14.51 11.95
N TYR A 46 -0.83 -14.18 11.13
CA TYR A 46 0.42 -13.61 11.61
C TYR A 46 0.18 -12.31 12.37
N ASP A 47 -0.52 -11.34 11.77
CA ASP A 47 -0.80 -10.05 12.39
C ASP A 47 -1.55 -10.21 13.72
N LEU A 48 -2.53 -11.11 13.77
CA LEU A 48 -3.27 -11.43 15.00
C LEU A 48 -2.35 -11.99 16.09
N SER A 49 -1.51 -12.96 15.74
CA SER A 49 -0.58 -13.56 16.69
C SER A 49 0.47 -12.57 17.21
N LEU A 50 0.93 -11.67 16.33
CA LEU A 50 1.89 -10.64 16.67
C LEU A 50 1.29 -9.63 17.65
N LYS A 51 0.05 -9.19 17.41
CA LYS A 51 -0.72 -8.32 18.33
C LYS A 51 -0.94 -9.00 19.68
N ALA A 52 -1.24 -10.29 19.68
CA ALA A 52 -1.47 -11.06 20.90
C ALA A 52 -0.18 -11.30 21.72
N ARG A 53 1.01 -11.24 21.10
CA ARG A 53 2.31 -11.49 21.76
C ARG A 53 2.47 -10.70 23.06
N GLY A 54 1.89 -9.49 23.14
CA GLY A 54 1.90 -8.66 24.35
C GLY A 54 3.24 -7.98 24.62
N GLU A 55 3.32 -7.32 25.77
CA GLU A 55 4.31 -6.28 26.08
C GLU A 55 5.79 -6.71 26.04
N SER A 56 6.62 -5.70 25.75
CA SER A 56 8.07 -5.71 25.81
C SER A 56 8.54 -4.57 26.71
N SER A 57 9.62 -4.78 27.47
CA SER A 57 10.30 -3.74 28.22
C SER A 57 10.87 -2.68 27.26
N ARG A 58 10.60 -1.40 27.56
CA ARG A 58 11.03 -0.24 26.75
C ARG A 58 12.56 -0.28 26.56
N PRO A 59 13.10 -0.03 25.36
CA PRO A 59 14.55 0.07 25.18
C PRO A 59 15.09 1.32 25.89
N PRO A 60 16.02 1.18 26.85
CA PRO A 60 16.58 2.35 27.50
C PRO A 60 17.42 3.21 26.55
N ASP A 61 17.94 2.66 25.45
CA ASP A 61 19.09 3.27 24.73
C ASP A 61 18.87 3.67 23.27
N VAL A 62 17.74 3.33 22.64
CA VAL A 62 17.41 3.79 21.28
C VAL A 62 16.48 5.00 21.34
N ARG A 63 16.79 6.04 20.57
CA ARG A 63 16.05 7.31 20.54
C ARG A 63 15.88 7.80 19.10
N VAL A 64 14.77 8.46 18.83
CA VAL A 64 14.53 9.12 17.55
C VAL A 64 14.62 10.63 17.75
N VAL A 65 15.46 11.28 16.96
CA VAL A 65 15.44 12.74 16.78
C VAL A 65 14.63 13.02 15.53
N ALA A 66 13.41 13.49 15.75
CA ALA A 66 12.38 13.64 14.74
C ALA A 66 12.42 15.03 14.09
N VAL A 67 12.49 15.07 12.77
CA VAL A 67 12.05 16.24 11.99
C VAL A 67 10.52 16.23 12.00
N ASP A 68 9.97 16.78 13.07
CA ASP A 68 8.54 16.85 13.38
C ASP A 68 7.92 18.19 12.94
N ASP A 69 6.59 18.30 13.05
CA ASP A 69 5.86 19.51 12.69
C ASP A 69 6.33 20.74 13.49
N ALA A 70 6.74 20.57 14.75
CA ALA A 70 7.28 21.63 15.59
C ALA A 70 8.62 22.16 15.05
N SER A 71 9.50 21.27 14.61
CA SER A 71 10.77 21.65 14.00
C SER A 71 10.56 22.31 12.64
N VAL A 72 9.63 21.81 11.82
CA VAL A 72 9.28 22.44 10.53
C VAL A 72 8.68 23.83 10.74
N ALA A 73 7.82 24.01 11.75
CA ALA A 73 7.24 25.31 12.08
C ALA A 73 8.30 26.35 12.51
N ARG A 74 9.36 25.93 13.23
CA ARG A 74 10.40 26.83 13.75
C ARG A 74 11.57 27.05 12.78
N LEU A 75 12.01 26.01 12.08
CA LEU A 75 13.23 26.03 11.26
C LEU A 75 12.94 26.27 9.77
N GLY A 76 11.66 26.34 9.40
CA GLY A 76 11.20 26.48 8.03
C GLY A 76 10.86 25.14 7.38
N ARG A 77 10.41 25.21 6.13
CA ARG A 77 10.00 24.02 5.36
C ARG A 77 11.18 23.06 5.13
N TRP A 78 10.96 21.77 5.40
CA TRP A 78 11.89 20.68 5.06
C TRP A 78 11.91 20.43 3.54
N PRO A 79 13.05 20.03 2.92
CA PRO A 79 14.37 19.78 3.50
C PRO A 79 15.15 21.05 3.84
N TRP A 80 15.92 20.99 4.93
CA TRP A 80 16.78 22.10 5.37
C TRP A 80 18.19 22.02 4.78
N PRO A 81 18.97 23.13 4.83
CA PRO A 81 20.39 23.13 4.46
C PRO A 81 21.21 22.07 5.22
N ARG A 82 22.19 21.45 4.57
CA ARG A 82 22.99 20.36 5.18
C ARG A 82 23.87 20.85 6.34
N ALA A 83 24.17 22.15 6.37
CA ALA A 83 24.80 22.80 7.51
C ALA A 83 24.03 22.60 8.83
N LYS A 84 22.69 22.59 8.81
CA LYS A 84 21.89 22.30 10.03
C LYS A 84 22.04 20.85 10.49
N MET A 85 22.18 19.92 9.55
CA MET A 85 22.46 18.51 9.88
C MET A 85 23.87 18.36 10.48
N ALA A 86 24.85 19.12 9.96
CA ALA A 86 26.20 19.14 10.49
C ALA A 86 26.22 19.62 11.95
N GLU A 87 25.50 20.72 12.24
CA GLU A 87 25.36 21.25 13.60
C GLU A 87 24.76 20.23 14.57
N LEU A 88 23.70 19.52 14.17
CA LEU A 88 23.11 18.45 14.97
C LEU A 88 24.12 17.31 15.21
N VAL A 89 24.81 16.84 14.16
CA VAL A 89 25.80 15.76 14.28
C VAL A 89 26.89 16.13 15.28
N GLU A 90 27.42 17.35 15.19
CA GLU A 90 28.42 17.83 16.14
C GLU A 90 27.88 17.90 17.57
N PHE A 91 26.66 18.40 17.76
CA PHE A 91 26.04 18.47 19.08
C PHE A 91 25.82 17.09 19.70
N LEU A 92 25.28 16.14 18.94
CA LEU A 92 25.07 14.76 19.38
C LEU A 92 26.40 14.05 19.69
N SER A 93 27.42 14.27 18.86
CA SER A 93 28.76 13.71 19.06
C SER A 93 29.42 14.25 20.32
N ARG A 94 29.41 15.58 20.53
CA ARG A 94 29.94 16.23 21.75
C ARG A 94 29.20 15.80 23.02
N SER A 95 27.91 15.50 22.89
CA SER A 95 27.08 14.99 23.99
C SER A 95 27.30 13.49 24.29
N GLY A 96 28.18 12.82 23.55
CA GLY A 96 28.58 11.44 23.82
C GLY A 96 27.58 10.40 23.32
N ALA A 97 26.80 10.70 22.27
CA ALA A 97 25.98 9.69 21.60
C ALA A 97 26.83 8.49 21.16
N ARG A 98 26.35 7.26 21.37
CA ARG A 98 27.08 6.03 21.01
C ARG A 98 27.12 5.83 19.50
N VAL A 99 25.96 5.96 18.85
CA VAL A 99 25.79 5.86 17.39
C VAL A 99 24.84 6.95 16.92
N ILE A 100 25.18 7.63 15.83
CA ILE A 100 24.33 8.62 15.17
C ILE A 100 23.96 8.08 13.80
N ALA A 101 22.69 7.73 13.59
CA ALA A 101 22.20 7.21 12.33
C ALA A 101 21.38 8.30 11.63
N LEU A 102 21.86 8.82 10.51
CA LEU A 102 21.15 9.85 9.75
C LEU A 102 20.22 9.19 8.75
N ASP A 103 18.98 8.96 9.12
CA ASP A 103 17.95 8.28 8.31
C ASP A 103 17.35 9.22 7.24
N VAL A 104 18.23 9.82 6.45
CA VAL A 104 17.95 10.72 5.33
C VAL A 104 19.00 10.46 4.25
N VAL A 105 18.56 10.23 3.01
CA VAL A 105 19.47 10.00 1.88
C VAL A 105 19.84 11.35 1.25
N PHE A 106 21.07 11.82 1.49
CA PHE A 106 21.57 13.11 0.98
C PHE A 106 22.11 13.02 -0.46
N ILE A 107 21.21 12.77 -1.42
CA ILE A 107 21.55 12.58 -2.84
C ILE A 107 22.41 13.74 -3.37
N ALA A 108 23.44 13.43 -4.17
CA ALA A 108 24.31 14.44 -4.76
C ALA A 108 23.55 15.42 -5.67
N SER A 109 24.05 16.65 -5.76
CA SER A 109 23.56 17.64 -6.73
C SER A 109 23.82 17.17 -8.16
N ALA A 110 22.96 17.57 -9.11
CA ALA A 110 23.09 17.25 -10.54
C ALA A 110 24.44 17.69 -11.17
N SER A 111 25.18 18.60 -10.52
CA SER A 111 26.51 19.03 -10.94
C SER A 111 27.62 17.99 -10.68
N GLY A 112 27.34 16.93 -9.92
CA GLY A 112 28.31 15.88 -9.56
C GLY A 112 29.47 16.33 -8.66
N LYS A 113 29.51 17.61 -8.28
CA LYS A 113 30.51 18.19 -7.36
C LYS A 113 29.92 18.39 -5.98
N ASP A 114 30.69 18.06 -4.95
CA ASP A 114 30.34 18.32 -3.56
C ASP A 114 30.08 19.83 -3.38
N SER A 115 28.93 20.19 -2.81
CA SER A 115 28.66 21.57 -2.39
C SER A 115 29.47 21.91 -1.13
N ASP A 116 29.63 23.20 -0.81
CA ASP A 116 30.24 23.61 0.46
C ASP A 116 29.47 23.05 1.67
N GLU A 117 28.15 22.92 1.57
CA GLU A 117 27.34 22.29 2.62
C GLU A 117 27.56 20.77 2.73
N ASP A 118 27.86 20.10 1.62
CA ASP A 118 28.18 18.66 1.59
C ASP A 118 29.51 18.40 2.29
N ARG A 119 30.48 19.30 2.07
CA ARG A 119 31.78 19.26 2.74
C ARG A 119 31.64 19.51 4.23
N LEU A 120 30.85 20.52 4.64
CA LEU A 120 30.59 20.80 6.06
C LEU A 120 29.96 19.60 6.78
N LEU A 121 28.93 18.99 6.20
CA LEU A 121 28.33 17.79 6.77
C LEU A 121 29.32 16.62 6.78
N GLY A 122 30.08 16.42 5.71
CA GLY A 122 31.11 15.39 5.64
C GLY A 122 32.19 15.52 6.72
N GLU A 123 32.66 16.74 6.98
CA GLU A 123 33.63 17.05 8.06
C GLU A 123 33.04 16.76 9.44
N ALA A 124 31.78 17.16 9.68
CA ALA A 124 31.08 16.86 10.94
C ALA A 124 30.90 15.34 11.16
N VAL A 125 30.51 14.61 10.11
CA VAL A 125 30.36 13.14 10.13
C VAL A 125 31.71 12.48 10.41
N GLN A 126 32.79 12.91 9.74
CA GLN A 126 34.14 12.38 9.93
C GLN A 126 34.64 12.63 11.36
N LYS A 127 34.46 13.85 11.87
CA LYS A 127 34.87 14.24 13.23
C LYS A 127 34.10 13.47 14.30
N ALA A 128 32.82 13.19 14.07
CA ALA A 128 32.01 12.39 14.99
C ALA A 128 32.47 10.93 15.06
N GLY A 129 32.91 10.34 13.94
CA GLY A 129 33.54 9.01 13.89
C GLY A 129 32.60 7.81 14.17
N ASN A 130 31.33 8.06 14.47
CA ASN A 130 30.33 7.06 14.83
C ASN A 130 29.00 7.23 14.07
N VAL A 131 29.04 7.87 12.89
CA VAL A 131 27.87 8.13 12.06
C VAL A 131 27.61 6.99 11.07
N VAL A 132 26.36 6.56 10.96
CA VAL A 132 25.90 5.59 9.95
C VAL A 132 25.01 6.31 8.93
N LEU A 133 25.25 6.06 7.64
CA LEU A 133 24.49 6.66 6.54
C LEU A 133 23.71 5.62 5.72
N PRO A 134 22.50 5.97 5.26
CA PRO A 134 21.69 5.11 4.42
C PRO A 134 22.04 5.29 2.94
N PHE A 135 21.78 4.26 2.17
CA PHE A 135 21.63 4.29 0.71
C PHE A 135 20.44 3.40 0.34
N TYR A 136 20.01 3.41 -0.91
CA TYR A 136 19.00 2.45 -1.37
C TYR A 136 19.24 2.03 -2.81
N PHE A 137 18.73 0.86 -3.15
CA PHE A 137 18.66 0.40 -4.53
C PHE A 137 17.25 0.53 -5.08
N THR A 138 17.10 0.68 -6.39
CA THR A 138 15.84 0.29 -7.04
C THR A 138 15.68 -1.23 -6.93
N LEU A 139 14.45 -1.72 -6.88
CA LEU A 139 14.16 -3.15 -6.78
C LEU A 139 13.54 -3.59 -8.11
N GLY A 140 14.09 -4.64 -8.73
CA GLY A 140 13.71 -5.08 -10.07
C GLY A 140 13.96 -6.57 -10.31
N LYS A 141 13.59 -7.07 -11.49
CA LYS A 141 13.82 -8.48 -11.87
C LYS A 141 15.33 -8.78 -11.95
N PRO A 142 15.78 -9.99 -11.59
CA PRO A 142 17.17 -10.42 -11.76
C PRO A 142 17.64 -10.18 -13.20
N GLY A 143 18.75 -9.46 -13.39
CA GLY A 143 19.34 -9.17 -14.70
C GLY A 143 18.86 -7.90 -15.41
N ALA A 144 17.88 -7.16 -14.87
CA ALA A 144 17.48 -5.85 -15.44
C ALA A 144 18.49 -4.73 -15.10
N ALA A 145 19.40 -4.97 -14.15
CA ALA A 145 20.45 -4.06 -13.74
C ALA A 145 21.67 -4.14 -14.68
N GLN A 146 21.50 -3.71 -15.93
CA GLN A 146 22.61 -3.27 -16.79
C GLN A 146 22.22 -1.96 -17.49
N GLY A 147 21.72 -1.00 -16.71
CA GLY A 147 21.84 0.42 -17.07
C GLY A 147 23.31 0.84 -16.92
N LYS A 148 23.79 1.77 -17.75
CA LYS A 148 25.19 2.25 -17.83
C LYS A 148 25.91 2.24 -16.48
N GLY A 149 27.10 1.65 -16.45
CA GLY A 149 27.86 1.39 -15.23
C GLY A 149 28.10 2.63 -14.37
N ASP A 150 27.26 2.82 -13.35
CA ASP A 150 27.61 3.63 -12.20
C ASP A 150 28.51 2.78 -11.31
N GLU A 151 29.80 3.08 -11.37
CA GLU A 151 30.81 2.45 -10.52
C GLU A 151 30.42 2.65 -9.05
N ILE A 152 30.26 1.55 -8.31
CA ILE A 152 29.84 1.62 -6.91
C ILE A 152 30.92 2.38 -6.13
N PRO A 153 30.58 3.49 -5.44
CA PRO A 153 31.58 4.29 -4.74
C PRO A 153 32.33 3.44 -3.70
N PRO A 154 33.65 3.61 -3.53
CA PRO A 154 34.43 2.84 -2.57
C PRO A 154 33.86 2.79 -1.14
N PRO A 155 33.31 3.89 -0.57
CA PRO A 155 32.68 3.84 0.76
C PRO A 155 31.49 2.87 0.84
N VAL A 156 30.66 2.83 -0.21
CA VAL A 156 29.52 1.91 -0.30
C VAL A 156 30.02 0.48 -0.49
N LEU A 157 30.94 0.27 -1.43
CA LEU A 157 31.54 -1.04 -1.72
C LEU A 157 32.17 -1.67 -0.46
N SER A 158 32.84 -0.86 0.35
CA SER A 158 33.47 -1.27 1.61
C SER A 158 32.48 -1.72 2.69
N SER A 159 31.18 -1.52 2.47
CA SER A 159 30.11 -1.95 3.39
C SER A 159 29.57 -3.33 3.04
N SER A 160 29.97 -3.93 1.92
CA SER A 160 29.52 -5.26 1.50
C SER A 160 29.98 -6.37 2.47
N PHE A 161 29.17 -7.43 2.57
CA PHE A 161 29.51 -8.62 3.35
C PHE A 161 30.71 -9.36 2.75
N LEU A 162 31.61 -9.79 3.62
CA LEU A 162 32.82 -10.51 3.25
C LEU A 162 32.80 -11.99 3.65
N LEU A 163 31.96 -12.39 4.62
CA LEU A 163 31.93 -13.75 5.16
C LEU A 163 30.59 -14.46 4.92
N PHE A 164 30.68 -15.59 4.21
CA PHE A 164 29.56 -16.50 3.95
C PHE A 164 29.95 -17.92 4.41
N ASP A 165 28.98 -18.71 4.87
CA ASP A 165 29.20 -20.15 5.10
C ASP A 165 29.33 -20.91 3.77
N ASP A 166 28.43 -20.66 2.83
CA ASP A 166 28.44 -21.23 1.49
C ASP A 166 27.70 -20.30 0.49
N PRO A 167 28.41 -19.44 -0.24
CA PRO A 167 27.79 -18.48 -1.16
C PRO A 167 27.10 -19.14 -2.36
N LYS A 168 27.41 -20.41 -2.69
CA LYS A 168 26.78 -21.11 -3.82
C LYS A 168 25.28 -21.31 -3.58
N LYS A 169 24.85 -21.46 -2.32
CA LYS A 169 23.43 -21.63 -1.97
C LYS A 169 22.55 -20.43 -2.31
N PHE A 170 23.12 -19.28 -2.64
CA PHE A 170 22.33 -18.17 -3.18
C PHE A 170 21.76 -18.48 -4.58
N SER A 171 22.25 -19.50 -5.30
CA SER A 171 21.59 -20.00 -6.52
C SER A 171 20.20 -20.56 -6.23
N ASP A 172 20.06 -21.23 -5.09
CA ASP A 172 18.83 -21.92 -4.70
C ASP A 172 17.83 -20.92 -4.09
N PHE A 173 18.36 -19.90 -3.41
CA PHE A 173 17.59 -18.89 -2.71
C PHE A 173 18.19 -17.49 -2.91
N PRO A 174 17.98 -16.86 -4.07
CA PRO A 174 18.55 -15.55 -4.34
C PRO A 174 17.97 -14.50 -3.39
N PRO A 175 18.81 -13.67 -2.76
CA PRO A 175 18.34 -12.54 -1.98
C PRO A 175 17.72 -11.49 -2.91
N PRO A 176 16.98 -10.51 -2.36
CA PRO A 176 16.46 -9.40 -3.16
C PRO A 176 17.57 -8.72 -3.97
N GLN A 177 17.29 -8.49 -5.25
CA GLN A 177 18.25 -7.89 -6.20
C GLN A 177 18.05 -6.37 -6.26
N GLY A 178 19.14 -5.64 -6.05
CA GLY A 178 19.23 -4.20 -6.22
C GLY A 178 19.61 -3.82 -7.65
N GLY A 179 18.83 -2.93 -8.25
CA GLY A 179 19.10 -2.27 -9.52
C GLY A 179 20.05 -1.08 -9.34
N GLU A 180 19.67 0.07 -9.89
CA GLU A 180 20.36 1.35 -9.70
C GLU A 180 20.49 1.71 -8.22
N ILE A 181 21.62 2.30 -7.84
CA ILE A 181 21.95 2.67 -6.46
C ILE A 181 21.87 4.19 -6.26
N PHE A 182 21.26 4.61 -5.15
CA PHE A 182 21.16 6.00 -4.71
C PHE A 182 21.84 6.15 -3.35
N PHE A 183 22.87 6.99 -3.31
CA PHE A 183 23.74 7.15 -2.14
C PHE A 183 24.01 8.63 -1.83
N PRO A 184 24.47 8.96 -0.60
CA PRO A 184 24.81 10.33 -0.23
C PRO A 184 25.94 10.92 -1.07
N ALA A 185 26.06 12.26 -1.15
CA ALA A 185 27.19 12.88 -1.86
C ALA A 185 28.57 12.36 -1.39
N PRO A 186 29.57 12.19 -2.28
CA PRO A 186 30.89 11.65 -1.93
C PRO A 186 31.56 12.33 -0.74
N GLY A 187 31.45 13.65 -0.63
CA GLY A 187 31.98 14.42 0.51
C GLY A 187 31.42 13.98 1.86
N ILE A 188 30.14 13.60 1.90
CA ILE A 188 29.45 13.15 3.11
C ILE A 188 29.83 11.69 3.42
N MET A 189 29.86 10.84 2.40
CA MET A 189 30.14 9.40 2.56
C MET A 189 31.54 9.11 3.10
N ARG A 190 32.55 9.91 2.72
CA ARG A 190 33.95 9.71 3.16
C ARG A 190 34.10 9.72 4.69
N GLY A 191 33.29 10.48 5.39
CA GLY A 191 33.32 10.57 6.85
C GLY A 191 32.54 9.46 7.58
N ALA A 192 31.70 8.70 6.86
CA ALA A 192 30.78 7.76 7.48
C ALA A 192 31.51 6.56 8.09
N ARG A 193 31.14 6.18 9.32
CA ARG A 193 31.67 5.00 10.00
C ARG A 193 31.17 3.71 9.38
N ALA A 194 29.93 3.70 8.92
CA ALA A 194 29.31 2.59 8.22
C ALA A 194 28.19 3.07 7.30
N MET A 195 27.83 2.26 6.31
CA MET A 195 26.70 2.50 5.44
C MET A 195 25.87 1.24 5.27
N GLY A 196 24.55 1.37 5.14
CA GLY A 196 23.65 0.25 4.87
C GLY A 196 22.42 0.66 4.08
N HIS A 197 21.75 -0.32 3.47
CA HIS A 197 20.59 -0.02 2.63
C HIS A 197 19.30 0.16 3.46
N ILE A 198 18.40 1.04 3.02
CA ILE A 198 17.08 1.27 3.67
C ILE A 198 15.89 0.69 2.89
N ASN A 199 16.17 -0.11 1.86
CA ASN A 199 15.16 -0.75 1.03
C ASN A 199 14.03 -1.43 1.81
N VAL A 200 12.79 -1.20 1.37
CA VAL A 200 11.58 -1.78 1.94
C VAL A 200 10.95 -2.74 0.92
N LEU A 201 10.53 -3.90 1.40
CA LEU A 201 9.82 -4.92 0.63
C LEU A 201 8.47 -5.20 1.30
N PRO A 202 7.38 -4.52 0.91
CA PRO A 202 6.07 -4.81 1.44
C PRO A 202 5.57 -6.19 0.95
N ASP A 203 4.78 -6.85 1.78
CA ASP A 203 4.04 -8.05 1.38
C ASP A 203 2.95 -7.68 0.33
N PRO A 204 2.28 -8.65 -0.32
CA PRO A 204 1.23 -8.38 -1.31
C PRO A 204 0.04 -7.55 -0.80
N ASP A 205 -0.13 -7.45 0.53
CA ASP A 205 -1.13 -6.59 1.18
C ASP A 205 -0.56 -5.23 1.62
N GLY A 206 0.62 -4.86 1.12
CA GLY A 206 1.27 -3.57 1.31
C GLY A 206 1.91 -3.37 2.67
N LYS A 207 1.74 -4.31 3.59
CA LYS A 207 2.32 -4.21 4.93
C LYS A 207 3.78 -4.64 4.93
N VAL A 208 4.60 -3.88 5.61
CA VAL A 208 6.01 -4.20 5.82
C VAL A 208 6.12 -5.12 7.03
N ARG A 209 6.34 -6.42 6.79
CA ARG A 209 6.59 -7.40 7.86
C ARG A 209 8.05 -7.85 7.94
N TRP A 210 8.79 -7.60 6.87
CA TRP A 210 10.13 -8.12 6.67
C TRP A 210 11.14 -6.99 6.53
N GLU A 211 12.29 -7.18 7.17
CA GLU A 211 13.51 -6.41 6.91
C GLU A 211 14.41 -7.25 6.00
N PRO A 212 14.69 -6.84 4.74
CA PRO A 212 15.77 -7.46 3.99
C PRO A 212 17.08 -7.13 4.71
N LEU A 213 17.77 -8.13 5.29
CA LEU A 213 19.08 -7.88 5.91
C LEU A 213 20.21 -7.85 4.88
N ILE A 214 19.93 -8.36 3.67
CA ILE A 214 20.88 -8.53 2.59
C ILE A 214 20.20 -8.11 1.28
N ILE A 215 20.85 -7.22 0.53
CA ILE A 215 20.53 -6.97 -0.88
C ILE A 215 21.74 -7.32 -1.73
N GLN A 216 21.50 -8.08 -2.80
CA GLN A 216 22.55 -8.35 -3.78
C GLN A 216 22.50 -7.30 -4.88
N HIS A 217 23.67 -6.75 -5.23
CA HIS A 217 23.83 -5.92 -6.41
C HIS A 217 25.15 -6.29 -7.09
N GLY A 218 25.05 -6.78 -8.33
CA GLY A 218 26.15 -7.45 -9.01
C GLY A 218 26.66 -8.66 -8.21
N ASN A 219 27.97 -8.67 -7.95
CA ASN A 219 28.64 -9.72 -7.17
C ASN A 219 28.77 -9.39 -5.66
N HIS A 220 28.20 -8.26 -5.22
CA HIS A 220 28.32 -7.79 -3.85
C HIS A 220 27.00 -7.90 -3.11
N PHE A 221 27.09 -8.15 -1.80
CA PHE A 221 25.95 -8.29 -0.90
C PHE A 221 26.02 -7.18 0.14
N TYR A 222 24.98 -6.37 0.21
CA TYR A 222 24.94 -5.17 1.04
C TYR A 222 24.06 -5.39 2.27
N PRO A 223 24.52 -4.99 3.47
CA PRO A 223 23.75 -5.08 4.70
C PRO A 223 22.70 -3.99 4.81
N ALA A 224 21.64 -4.28 5.56
CA ALA A 224 20.66 -3.29 5.96
C ALA A 224 21.26 -2.19 6.84
N PHE A 225 20.72 -0.98 6.71
CA PHE A 225 21.04 0.17 7.56
C PHE A 225 20.86 -0.15 9.04
N THR A 226 19.79 -0.85 9.40
CA THR A 226 19.48 -1.28 10.78
C THR A 226 20.53 -2.24 11.34
N LEU A 227 21.07 -3.13 10.50
CA LEU A 227 22.12 -4.07 10.89
C LEU A 227 23.43 -3.35 11.17
N GLN A 228 23.79 -2.35 10.36
CA GLN A 228 25.00 -1.55 10.55
C GLN A 228 24.94 -0.72 11.84
N ILE A 229 23.78 -0.12 12.14
CA ILE A 229 23.56 0.61 13.40
C ILE A 229 23.75 -0.32 14.60
N ALA A 230 23.09 -1.50 14.57
CA ALA A 230 23.16 -2.45 15.67
C ALA A 230 24.57 -3.02 15.84
N GLY A 231 25.26 -3.36 14.74
CA GLY A 231 26.64 -3.85 14.77
C GLY A 231 27.59 -2.83 15.39
N LEU A 232 27.50 -1.55 14.98
CA LEU A 232 28.31 -0.48 15.55
C LEU A 232 28.01 -0.25 17.04
N ALA A 233 26.73 -0.27 17.44
CA ALA A 233 26.32 -0.11 18.83
C ALA A 233 26.77 -1.26 19.75
N LEU A 234 26.96 -2.46 19.19
CA LEU A 234 27.50 -3.64 19.87
C LEU A 234 29.03 -3.75 19.78
N GLY A 235 29.72 -2.80 19.12
CA GLY A 235 31.17 -2.81 18.96
C GLY A 235 31.69 -3.89 18.00
N VAL A 236 30.85 -4.37 17.08
CA VAL A 236 31.19 -5.45 16.13
C VAL A 236 31.94 -4.86 14.94
N ALA A 237 33.11 -5.43 14.61
CA ALA A 237 33.83 -5.03 13.42
C ALA A 237 33.13 -5.57 12.16
N ARG A 238 33.28 -4.88 11.02
CA ARG A 238 32.61 -5.25 9.76
C ARG A 238 32.89 -6.71 9.34
N GLY A 239 34.12 -7.18 9.57
CA GLY A 239 34.55 -8.53 9.24
C GLY A 239 33.96 -9.63 10.12
N ASP A 240 33.31 -9.30 11.24
CA ASP A 240 32.77 -10.29 12.19
C ASP A 240 31.31 -10.65 11.92
N MET A 241 30.70 -10.03 10.90
CA MET A 241 29.36 -10.38 10.44
C MET A 241 29.43 -11.54 9.46
N LYS A 242 28.80 -12.68 9.81
CA LYS A 242 28.77 -13.87 8.98
C LYS A 242 27.35 -14.18 8.51
N VAL A 243 27.18 -14.37 7.22
CA VAL A 243 25.92 -14.83 6.63
C VAL A 243 25.91 -16.36 6.57
N ASN A 244 24.90 -16.99 7.18
CA ASN A 244 24.59 -18.40 6.98
C ASN A 244 23.47 -18.49 5.94
N VAL A 245 23.85 -18.74 4.69
CA VAL A 245 22.97 -18.58 3.52
C VAL A 245 21.69 -19.40 3.67
N GLY A 246 20.56 -18.71 3.53
CA GLY A 246 19.21 -19.26 3.64
C GLY A 246 18.75 -19.66 5.04
N ARG A 247 19.50 -19.33 6.10
CA ARG A 247 19.18 -19.75 7.47
C ARG A 247 19.21 -18.63 8.50
N SER A 248 20.29 -17.86 8.55
CA SER A 248 20.49 -16.84 9.59
C SER A 248 21.64 -15.90 9.26
N LEU A 249 21.74 -14.82 10.02
CA LEU A 249 22.91 -13.93 10.02
C LEU A 249 23.49 -13.87 11.44
N ARG A 250 24.80 -14.01 11.57
CA ARG A 250 25.49 -13.91 12.85
C ARG A 250 26.05 -12.50 13.03
N LEU A 251 25.70 -11.87 14.15
CA LEU A 251 26.20 -10.57 14.59
C LEU A 251 26.77 -10.74 16.01
N ALA A 252 28.10 -10.74 16.14
CA ALA A 252 28.80 -11.12 17.37
C ALA A 252 28.37 -12.51 17.90
N SER A 253 27.82 -12.57 19.12
CA SER A 253 27.27 -13.77 19.74
C SER A 253 25.81 -14.05 19.34
N MET A 254 25.17 -13.11 18.65
CA MET A 254 23.74 -13.16 18.32
C MET A 254 23.52 -13.82 16.96
N THR A 255 22.46 -14.62 16.86
CA THR A 255 22.03 -15.23 15.60
C THR A 255 20.67 -14.65 15.21
N LEU A 256 20.66 -13.82 14.19
CA LEU A 256 19.46 -13.23 13.61
C LEU A 256 18.80 -14.27 12.70
N PRO A 257 17.56 -14.70 12.97
CA PRO A 257 16.86 -15.63 12.10
C PRO A 257 16.48 -14.94 10.79
N THR A 258 16.77 -15.60 9.67
CA THR A 258 16.35 -15.13 8.35
C THR A 258 15.52 -16.19 7.65
N ASP A 259 14.73 -15.77 6.68
CA ASP A 259 14.21 -16.69 5.69
C ASP A 259 15.29 -17.10 4.68
N ALA A 260 14.88 -17.88 3.68
CA ALA A 260 15.78 -18.38 2.65
C ALA A 260 16.43 -17.25 1.82
N GLN A 261 15.77 -16.09 1.70
CA GLN A 261 16.23 -14.94 0.92
C GLN A 261 17.00 -13.92 1.77
N GLY A 262 17.28 -14.21 3.05
CA GLY A 262 17.99 -13.29 3.93
C GLY A 262 17.13 -12.17 4.53
N LYS A 263 15.80 -12.34 4.57
CA LYS A 263 14.87 -11.39 5.20
C LYS A 263 14.57 -11.81 6.65
N MET A 264 14.47 -10.84 7.55
CA MET A 264 14.13 -11.06 8.96
C MET A 264 12.71 -10.52 9.25
N LEU A 265 11.90 -11.26 10.00
CA LEU A 265 10.61 -10.76 10.48
C LEU A 265 10.82 -9.64 11.51
N ILE A 266 10.12 -8.52 11.32
CA ILE A 266 10.18 -7.38 12.23
C ILE A 266 9.22 -7.63 13.41
N PRO A 267 9.74 -7.73 14.66
CA PRO A 267 8.90 -7.92 15.84
C PRO A 267 8.41 -6.56 16.36
N TYR A 268 7.50 -5.93 15.61
CA TYR A 268 6.96 -4.61 15.95
C TYR A 268 6.45 -4.51 17.39
N TYR A 269 6.62 -3.32 17.97
CA TYR A 269 6.05 -2.94 19.26
C TYR A 269 4.69 -2.24 19.07
N PRO A 270 3.73 -2.38 20.00
CA PRO A 270 2.44 -1.70 19.90
C PRO A 270 2.56 -0.16 19.94
N ALA A 271 1.72 0.53 19.16
CA ALA A 271 1.75 1.98 18.93
C ALA A 271 1.51 2.88 20.17
N HIS A 272 0.99 2.37 21.27
CA HIS A 272 0.76 3.17 22.50
C HIS A 272 2.02 3.32 23.39
N ARG A 273 3.19 2.86 22.90
CA ARG A 273 4.49 3.03 23.57
C ARG A 273 5.57 3.31 22.54
N ASP A 274 5.58 4.54 22.03
CA ASP A 274 6.56 5.00 21.07
C ASP A 274 7.99 4.87 21.59
N ILE A 275 8.89 4.53 20.67
CA ILE A 275 10.31 4.82 20.86
C ILE A 275 10.40 6.30 21.20
N PRO A 276 11.09 6.70 22.28
CA PRO A 276 11.05 8.09 22.70
C PRO A 276 11.56 9.01 21.59
N HIS A 277 10.74 10.00 21.27
CA HIS A 277 11.00 11.03 20.28
C HIS A 277 11.52 12.28 20.98
N TRP A 278 12.56 12.87 20.40
CA TRP A 278 12.96 14.23 20.66
C TRP A 278 12.80 15.04 19.39
N SER A 279 12.20 16.22 19.51
CA SER A 279 12.08 17.15 18.39
C SER A 279 13.48 17.62 17.97
N PHE A 280 13.77 17.64 16.66
CA PHE A 280 15.05 18.11 16.12
C PHE A 280 15.43 19.49 16.70
N VAL A 281 14.47 20.42 16.73
CA VAL A 281 14.71 21.77 17.24
C VAL A 281 14.94 21.81 18.76
N ASP A 282 14.34 20.90 19.51
CA ASP A 282 14.55 20.81 20.97
C ASP A 282 15.95 20.27 21.30
N VAL A 283 16.46 19.34 20.49
CA VAL A 283 17.85 18.86 20.63
C VAL A 283 18.83 19.98 20.29
N LEU A 284 18.64 20.65 19.15
CA LEU A 284 19.55 21.70 18.69
C LEU A 284 19.57 22.93 19.61
N SER A 285 18.41 23.29 20.18
CA SER A 285 18.31 24.41 21.12
C SER A 285 18.85 24.10 22.52
N GLY A 286 19.34 22.87 22.77
CA GLY A 286 19.87 22.45 24.07
C GLY A 286 18.80 22.21 25.14
N LYS A 287 17.52 22.11 24.75
CA LYS A 287 16.43 21.76 25.68
C LYS A 287 16.56 20.33 26.19
N ILE A 288 17.15 19.44 25.38
CA ILE A 288 17.53 18.10 25.81
C ILE A 288 18.93 18.16 26.42
N ARG A 289 19.04 17.71 27.68
CA ARG A 289 20.30 17.75 28.42
C ARG A 289 21.34 16.78 27.83
N PRO A 290 22.63 17.13 27.75
CA PRO A 290 23.67 16.25 27.20
C PRO A 290 23.73 14.86 27.87
N GLU A 291 23.44 14.77 29.17
CA GLU A 291 23.44 13.51 29.91
C GLU A 291 22.36 12.53 29.41
N GLU A 292 21.28 13.02 28.82
CA GLU A 292 20.21 12.19 28.25
C GLU A 292 20.59 11.61 26.89
N LEU A 293 21.51 12.28 26.18
CA LEU A 293 22.03 11.88 24.86
C LEU A 293 23.21 10.90 24.98
N LYS A 294 23.90 10.91 26.12
CA LYS A 294 25.08 10.10 26.38
C LYS A 294 24.78 8.60 26.25
N ASP A 295 25.66 7.92 25.53
CA ASP A 295 25.65 6.47 25.34
C ASP A 295 24.37 5.91 24.67
N LYS A 296 23.65 6.77 23.93
CA LYS A 296 22.44 6.41 23.18
C LYS A 296 22.72 6.11 21.71
N VAL A 297 21.90 5.23 21.15
CA VAL A 297 21.76 5.01 19.71
C VAL A 297 20.68 5.96 19.21
N ILE A 298 21.06 6.96 18.42
CA ILE A 298 20.20 8.04 18.00
C ILE A 298 19.94 7.92 16.50
N LEU A 299 18.68 7.77 16.11
CA LEU A 299 18.24 7.82 14.72
C LEU A 299 17.65 9.19 14.44
N VAL A 300 18.14 9.88 13.41
CA VAL A 300 17.67 11.20 12.99
C VAL A 300 16.89 11.03 11.69
N GLY A 301 15.59 11.34 11.67
CA GLY A 301 14.76 11.11 10.49
C GLY A 301 13.47 11.91 10.50
N VAL A 302 12.71 11.82 9.41
CA VAL A 302 11.51 12.65 9.20
C VAL A 302 10.26 11.98 9.79
N SER A 303 9.49 12.74 10.58
CA SER A 303 8.23 12.27 11.17
C SER A 303 7.07 13.28 11.09
N ALA A 304 7.29 14.45 10.50
CA ALA A 304 6.26 15.45 10.26
C ALA A 304 5.08 14.89 9.44
N ALA A 305 3.86 15.39 9.66
CA ALA A 305 2.65 14.89 9.00
C ALA A 305 2.68 15.05 7.46
N GLY A 306 3.52 15.95 6.95
CA GLY A 306 3.78 16.16 5.52
C GLY A 306 4.88 15.27 4.92
N ALA A 307 5.46 14.34 5.69
CA ALA A 307 6.46 13.40 5.20
C ALA A 307 5.84 12.32 4.30
N TYR A 308 6.55 11.93 3.25
CA TYR A 308 6.10 10.91 2.27
C TYR A 308 6.51 9.46 2.63
N ASP A 309 7.06 9.24 3.82
CA ASP A 309 7.73 8.01 4.22
C ASP A 309 6.91 7.16 5.22
N PHE A 310 5.58 7.14 5.06
CA PHE A 310 4.71 6.32 5.88
C PHE A 310 4.60 4.89 5.34
N LEU A 311 4.79 3.93 6.25
CA LEU A 311 4.76 2.50 6.00
C LEU A 311 3.55 1.87 6.71
N ALA A 312 2.81 1.05 5.98
CA ALA A 312 1.77 0.21 6.58
C ALA A 312 2.44 -0.97 7.31
N THR A 313 2.02 -1.24 8.54
CA THR A 313 2.55 -2.31 9.38
C THR A 313 1.41 -3.14 9.98
N PRO A 314 1.68 -4.28 10.64
CA PRO A 314 0.67 -5.02 11.37
C PRO A 314 -0.06 -4.20 12.45
N PHE A 315 0.61 -3.21 13.06
CA PHE A 315 0.06 -2.41 14.17
C PHE A 315 -0.50 -1.05 13.74
N SER A 316 0.17 -0.36 12.82
CA SER A 316 -0.19 0.99 12.38
C SER A 316 -0.13 1.10 10.85
N PRO A 317 -1.11 1.75 10.21
CA PRO A 317 -1.06 2.05 8.77
C PRO A 317 -0.12 3.23 8.43
N ARG A 318 0.39 3.96 9.43
CA ARG A 318 1.19 5.18 9.25
C ARG A 318 2.40 5.20 10.19
N LEU A 319 3.26 4.18 10.10
CA LEU A 319 4.53 4.19 10.82
C LEU A 319 5.60 4.84 9.94
N THR A 320 6.38 5.79 10.45
CA THR A 320 7.45 6.43 9.66
C THR A 320 8.62 5.46 9.43
N GLY A 321 9.42 5.67 8.38
CA GLY A 321 10.62 4.87 8.12
C GLY A 321 11.61 4.88 9.29
N VAL A 322 11.81 6.05 9.92
CA VAL A 322 12.70 6.20 11.09
C VAL A 322 12.20 5.44 12.31
N GLU A 323 10.90 5.43 12.56
CA GLU A 323 10.32 4.61 13.64
C GLU A 323 10.47 3.12 13.34
N LYS A 324 10.24 2.70 12.09
CA LYS A 324 10.46 1.32 11.66
C LYS A 324 11.93 0.91 11.87
N HIS A 325 12.90 1.73 11.47
CA HIS A 325 14.32 1.45 11.69
C HIS A 325 14.67 1.40 13.17
N ALA A 326 14.15 2.33 13.97
CA ALA A 326 14.39 2.36 15.41
C ALA A 326 13.81 1.11 16.12
N GLN A 327 12.64 0.61 15.68
CA GLN A 327 12.06 -0.62 16.20
C GLN A 327 12.89 -1.86 15.81
N THR A 328 13.35 -1.93 14.57
CA THR A 328 14.23 -3.02 14.10
C THR A 328 15.57 -3.03 14.83
N VAL A 329 16.23 -1.87 14.97
CA VAL A 329 17.49 -1.73 15.73
C VAL A 329 17.28 -2.15 17.18
N THR A 330 16.19 -1.70 17.80
CA THR A 330 15.82 -2.11 19.17
C THR A 330 15.70 -3.64 19.28
N ALA A 331 14.99 -4.27 18.34
CA ALA A 331 14.81 -5.72 18.32
C ALA A 331 16.14 -6.48 18.21
N ILE A 332 17.04 -6.01 17.34
CA ILE A 332 18.38 -6.59 17.18
C ILE A 332 19.19 -6.44 18.47
N LEU A 333 19.27 -5.24 19.05
CA LEU A 333 20.05 -4.99 20.28
C LEU A 333 19.54 -5.78 21.48
N GLN A 334 18.23 -6.04 21.56
CA GLN A 334 17.62 -6.83 22.63
C GLN A 334 17.63 -8.34 22.36
N GLY A 335 18.06 -8.79 21.17
CA GLY A 335 18.02 -10.20 20.78
C GLY A 335 16.62 -10.78 20.68
N ARG A 336 15.62 -9.94 20.40
CA ARG A 336 14.22 -10.35 20.30
C ARG A 336 13.89 -10.55 18.83
N PHE A 337 13.69 -11.81 18.46
CA PHE A 337 13.38 -12.16 17.08
C PHE A 337 12.08 -12.96 16.98
N ILE A 338 11.60 -13.08 15.74
CA ILE A 338 10.58 -14.05 15.36
C ILE A 338 11.27 -14.98 14.36
N SER A 339 11.30 -16.26 14.71
CA SER A 339 11.97 -17.30 13.95
C SER A 339 10.95 -18.32 13.45
N ARG A 340 11.24 -18.90 12.29
CA ARG A 340 10.52 -20.08 11.78
C ARG A 340 11.54 -21.13 11.34
N PRO A 341 12.13 -21.87 12.30
CA PRO A 341 13.07 -22.95 11.99
C PRO A 341 12.46 -24.01 11.07
N ALA A 342 13.30 -24.69 10.28
CA ALA A 342 12.84 -25.72 9.33
C ALA A 342 12.02 -26.85 9.99
N TRP A 343 12.37 -27.24 11.24
CA TRP A 343 11.65 -28.29 11.97
C TRP A 343 10.18 -27.93 12.25
N VAL A 344 9.83 -26.64 12.32
CA VAL A 344 8.47 -26.19 12.59
C VAL A 344 7.50 -26.65 11.51
N ALA A 345 7.93 -26.67 10.25
CA ALA A 345 7.10 -27.17 9.15
C ALA A 345 6.75 -28.67 9.30
N PHE A 346 7.71 -29.49 9.74
CA PHE A 346 7.47 -30.90 10.02
C PHE A 346 6.53 -31.09 11.23
N PHE A 347 6.67 -30.26 12.25
CA PHE A 347 5.78 -30.25 13.41
C PHE A 347 4.34 -29.85 13.03
N GLU A 348 4.16 -28.78 12.23
CA GLU A 348 2.85 -28.35 11.70
C GLU A 348 2.17 -29.46 10.90
N PHE A 349 2.93 -30.14 10.03
CA PHE A 349 2.43 -31.26 9.23
C PHE A 349 2.06 -32.46 10.10
N GLY A 350 2.91 -32.83 11.06
CA GLY A 350 2.63 -33.89 12.02
C GLY A 350 1.39 -33.60 12.86
N LEU A 351 1.19 -32.34 13.26
CA LEU A 351 0.01 -31.87 13.99
C LEU A 351 -1.26 -31.97 13.13
N LEU A 352 -1.18 -31.58 11.85
CA LEU A 352 -2.27 -31.71 10.89
C LEU A 352 -2.71 -33.17 10.74
N VAL A 353 -1.76 -34.07 10.44
CA VAL A 353 -2.05 -35.49 10.22
C VAL A 353 -2.52 -36.15 11.52
N GLY A 354 -1.84 -35.87 12.63
CA GLY A 354 -2.19 -36.40 13.95
C GLY A 354 -3.60 -36.02 14.38
N LEU A 355 -3.96 -34.72 14.29
CA LEU A 355 -5.31 -34.25 14.60
C LEU A 355 -6.34 -34.85 13.63
N GLY A 356 -6.04 -34.89 12.34
CA GLY A 356 -6.93 -35.46 11.33
C GLY A 356 -7.25 -36.93 11.59
N LEU A 357 -6.24 -37.75 11.91
CA LEU A 357 -6.40 -39.16 12.28
C LEU A 357 -7.20 -39.29 13.58
N VAL A 358 -6.76 -38.63 14.65
CA VAL A 358 -7.38 -38.72 15.98
C VAL A 358 -8.86 -38.33 15.91
N LEU A 359 -9.20 -37.24 15.21
CA LEU A 359 -10.58 -36.79 15.05
C LEU A 359 -11.39 -37.75 14.17
N SER A 360 -10.83 -38.25 13.07
CA SER A 360 -11.54 -39.20 12.19
C SER A 360 -11.87 -40.52 12.91
N PHE A 361 -10.99 -40.99 13.82
CA PHE A 361 -11.19 -42.20 14.61
C PHE A 361 -12.05 -42.01 15.87
N LEU A 362 -11.87 -40.91 16.61
CA LEU A 362 -12.59 -40.67 17.87
C LEU A 362 -14.02 -40.19 17.66
N LEU A 363 -14.29 -39.45 16.58
CA LEU A 363 -15.58 -38.80 16.38
C LEU A 363 -16.63 -39.77 15.85
N THR A 364 -16.27 -40.78 15.05
CA THR A 364 -17.23 -41.77 14.49
C THR A 364 -18.01 -42.58 15.53
N ARG A 365 -17.61 -42.54 16.81
CA ARG A 365 -18.18 -43.34 17.89
C ARG A 365 -18.91 -42.54 18.97
N ARG A 366 -19.00 -41.21 18.86
CA ARG A 366 -19.51 -40.33 19.92
C ARG A 366 -20.74 -39.53 19.49
N ARG A 367 -21.43 -38.92 20.47
CA ARG A 367 -22.57 -38.03 20.23
C ARG A 367 -22.08 -36.71 19.60
N LEU A 368 -22.89 -36.06 18.77
CA LEU A 368 -22.53 -34.81 18.07
C LEU A 368 -22.04 -33.71 19.02
N SER A 369 -22.67 -33.56 20.19
CA SER A 369 -22.23 -32.60 21.20
C SER A 369 -20.79 -32.82 21.65
N VAL A 370 -20.41 -34.08 21.89
CA VAL A 370 -19.04 -34.46 22.24
C VAL A 370 -18.10 -34.20 21.06
N GLN A 371 -18.57 -34.45 19.83
CA GLN A 371 -17.75 -34.23 18.64
C GLN A 371 -17.41 -32.74 18.43
N LEU A 372 -18.43 -31.88 18.48
CA LEU A 372 -18.27 -30.43 18.35
C LEU A 372 -17.43 -29.86 19.50
N LEU A 373 -17.62 -30.36 20.73
CA LEU A 373 -16.80 -29.96 21.88
C LEU A 373 -15.33 -30.30 21.69
N VAL A 374 -15.01 -31.50 21.17
CA VAL A 374 -13.62 -31.89 20.88
C VAL A 374 -13.02 -31.04 19.76
N CYS A 375 -13.78 -30.75 18.69
CA CYS A 375 -13.32 -29.84 17.64
C CYS A 375 -13.07 -28.42 18.18
N LEU A 376 -13.97 -27.89 19.02
CA LEU A 376 -13.81 -26.57 19.64
C LEU A 376 -12.58 -26.54 20.57
N ALA A 377 -12.38 -27.57 21.39
CA ALA A 377 -11.20 -27.71 22.24
C ALA A 377 -9.91 -27.81 21.41
N GLY A 378 -9.94 -28.53 20.28
CA GLY A 378 -8.83 -28.60 19.34
C GLY A 378 -8.46 -27.24 18.74
N LEU A 379 -9.46 -26.47 18.28
CA LEU A 379 -9.26 -25.11 17.78
C LEU A 379 -8.71 -24.17 18.86
N ALA A 380 -9.23 -24.24 20.08
CA ALA A 380 -8.72 -23.48 21.22
C ALA A 380 -7.26 -23.86 21.53
N GLY A 381 -6.94 -25.17 21.54
CA GLY A 381 -5.58 -25.66 21.75
C GLY A 381 -4.59 -25.19 20.68
N LEU A 382 -5.01 -25.17 19.41
CA LEU A 382 -4.23 -24.59 18.31
C LEU A 382 -4.01 -23.08 18.50
N GLY A 383 -5.02 -22.34 18.95
CA GLY A 383 -4.88 -20.92 19.31
C GLY A 383 -3.86 -20.68 20.42
N VAL A 384 -3.92 -21.50 21.49
CA VAL A 384 -2.94 -21.45 22.60
C VAL A 384 -1.53 -21.79 22.11
N LEU A 385 -1.38 -22.83 21.27
CA LEU A 385 -0.10 -23.22 20.69
C LEU A 385 0.52 -22.09 19.87
N MET A 386 -0.27 -21.45 19.00
CA MET A 386 0.15 -20.29 18.21
C MET A 386 0.60 -19.13 19.12
N PHE A 387 -0.18 -18.83 20.16
CA PHE A 387 0.11 -17.76 21.11
C PHE A 387 1.40 -18.01 21.91
N VAL A 388 1.55 -19.21 22.48
CA VAL A 388 2.75 -19.60 23.25
C VAL A 388 3.99 -19.63 22.37
N GLY A 389 3.87 -20.14 21.13
CA GLY A 389 4.93 -20.08 20.13
C GLY A 389 5.37 -18.64 19.89
N MET A 390 4.43 -17.75 19.57
CA MET A 390 4.74 -16.35 19.26
C MET A 390 5.35 -15.61 20.45
N ARG A 391 4.87 -15.85 21.68
CA ARG A 391 5.49 -15.32 22.92
C ARG A 391 6.97 -15.71 23.04
N ARG A 392 7.33 -16.92 22.63
CA ARG A 392 8.72 -17.42 22.58
C ARG A 392 9.48 -17.06 21.30
N GLY A 393 8.90 -16.24 20.42
CA GLY A 393 9.54 -15.87 19.15
C GLY A 393 9.57 -17.00 18.12
N LEU A 394 8.65 -17.96 18.20
CA LEU A 394 8.47 -19.04 17.23
C LEU A 394 7.16 -18.85 16.48
N TRP A 395 7.24 -18.71 15.15
CA TRP A 395 6.05 -18.59 14.32
C TRP A 395 5.53 -19.95 13.87
N ILE A 396 4.40 -20.38 14.44
CA ILE A 396 3.74 -21.67 14.14
C ILE A 396 2.44 -21.40 13.38
N GLN A 397 2.34 -21.92 12.15
CA GLN A 397 1.19 -21.78 11.28
C GLN A 397 0.13 -22.84 11.59
N VAL A 398 -0.88 -22.45 12.37
CA VAL A 398 -1.98 -23.34 12.77
C VAL A 398 -3.14 -23.40 11.78
N PHE A 399 -3.04 -22.73 10.63
CA PHE A 399 -4.11 -22.63 9.63
C PHE A 399 -4.56 -24.01 9.11
N TYR A 400 -3.65 -24.82 8.58
CA TYR A 400 -4.01 -26.12 7.99
C TYR A 400 -4.45 -27.17 9.04
N PRO A 401 -3.82 -27.26 10.23
CA PRO A 401 -4.40 -28.02 11.34
C PRO A 401 -5.83 -27.56 11.69
N ALA A 402 -6.07 -26.25 11.80
CA ALA A 402 -7.39 -25.71 12.12
C ALA A 402 -8.42 -26.00 11.02
N LEU A 403 -8.04 -25.90 9.74
CA LEU A 403 -8.87 -26.26 8.60
C LEU A 403 -9.33 -27.72 8.67
N THR A 404 -8.42 -28.62 9.08
CA THR A 404 -8.71 -30.06 9.27
C THR A 404 -9.75 -30.26 10.38
N VAL A 405 -9.53 -29.64 11.54
CA VAL A 405 -10.44 -29.72 12.69
C VAL A 405 -11.83 -29.19 12.33
N MET A 406 -11.89 -28.05 11.62
CA MET A 406 -13.14 -27.41 11.19
C MET A 406 -13.88 -28.25 10.15
N GLY A 407 -13.18 -28.76 9.14
CA GLY A 407 -13.77 -29.60 8.09
C GLY A 407 -14.41 -30.87 8.65
N ILE A 408 -13.71 -31.55 9.57
CA ILE A 408 -14.24 -32.77 10.23
C ILE A 408 -15.44 -32.41 11.14
N GLY A 409 -15.41 -31.26 11.83
CA GLY A 409 -16.54 -30.77 12.62
C GLY A 409 -17.79 -30.47 11.79
N LEU A 410 -17.62 -29.88 10.59
CA LEU A 410 -18.73 -29.61 9.66
C LEU A 410 -19.31 -30.89 9.05
N LEU A 411 -18.45 -31.87 8.73
CA LEU A 411 -18.89 -33.19 8.27
C LEU A 411 -19.79 -33.87 9.32
N ALA A 412 -19.40 -33.79 10.60
CA ALA A 412 -20.19 -34.31 11.72
C ALA A 412 -21.57 -33.61 11.85
N ALA A 413 -21.62 -32.29 11.69
CA ALA A 413 -22.87 -31.52 11.78
C ALA A 413 -23.83 -31.80 10.61
N SER A 414 -23.32 -31.81 9.37
CA SER A 414 -24.13 -31.94 8.14
C SER A 414 -24.89 -33.26 8.00
N ARG A 415 -24.38 -34.37 8.56
CA ARG A 415 -25.04 -35.67 8.45
C ARG A 415 -26.22 -35.87 9.39
N ARG A 416 -26.24 -35.24 10.57
CA ARG A 416 -27.39 -35.37 11.48
C ARG A 416 -28.61 -34.56 11.02
N THR A 417 -28.39 -33.44 10.34
CA THR A 417 -29.47 -32.72 9.65
C THR A 417 -30.03 -33.52 8.48
N ALA A 418 -29.23 -34.38 7.85
CA ALA A 418 -29.68 -35.29 6.78
C ALA A 418 -30.39 -36.55 7.31
N THR A 419 -30.01 -37.08 8.48
CA THR A 419 -30.68 -38.24 9.09
C THR A 419 -31.93 -37.87 9.90
N GLY A 420 -32.08 -36.63 10.35
CA GLY A 420 -33.30 -36.14 11.02
C GLY A 420 -34.49 -35.83 10.08
N LYS A 421 -34.34 -36.00 8.76
CA LYS A 421 -35.37 -35.67 7.75
C LYS A 421 -36.08 -36.89 7.14
N LYS A 422 -35.88 -38.09 7.70
CA LYS A 422 -36.57 -39.32 7.27
C LYS A 422 -37.46 -39.86 8.39
N GLU A 423 -38.66 -39.30 8.52
CA GLU A 423 -39.86 -40.00 9.06
C GLU A 423 -41.08 -39.07 8.99
N ALA A 424 -41.94 -39.26 7.98
CA ALA A 424 -43.39 -39.07 8.05
C ALA A 424 -44.05 -39.76 6.82
N PRO A 425 -45.09 -40.60 6.99
CA PRO A 425 -45.71 -41.34 5.90
C PRO A 425 -46.82 -40.57 5.19
N PHE A 426 -47.06 -41.01 3.96
CA PHE A 426 -48.12 -40.62 3.01
C PHE A 426 -49.55 -40.62 3.59
N SER A 427 -50.30 -39.57 3.28
CA SER A 427 -51.73 -39.56 2.90
C SER A 427 -51.90 -38.33 1.99
N GLY A 428 -52.29 -38.38 0.72
CA GLY A 428 -53.29 -39.24 0.12
C GLY A 428 -54.63 -38.52 0.10
N GLU A 429 -54.76 -37.34 -0.52
CA GLU A 429 -56.03 -36.82 -1.04
C GLU A 429 -55.88 -35.52 -1.87
N ALA A 430 -56.74 -35.42 -2.90
CA ALA A 430 -57.17 -34.21 -3.61
C ALA A 430 -56.26 -33.58 -4.68
N THR A 431 -56.16 -34.29 -5.81
CA THR A 431 -56.16 -33.66 -7.15
C THR A 431 -57.58 -33.21 -7.48
N ALA A 432 -57.96 -31.98 -7.14
CA ALA A 432 -59.05 -31.25 -7.80
C ALA A 432 -59.13 -29.83 -7.25
N LEU A 433 -58.89 -28.85 -8.13
CA LEU A 433 -59.43 -27.48 -8.17
C LEU A 433 -58.34 -26.49 -8.62
N MET A 434 -58.08 -26.53 -9.93
CA MET A 434 -57.73 -25.31 -10.63
C MET A 434 -58.92 -24.36 -10.57
N THR A 435 -58.82 -23.27 -9.82
CA THR A 435 -59.26 -21.95 -10.30
C THR A 435 -58.81 -20.82 -9.35
N ARG A 436 -58.18 -19.82 -9.96
CA ARG A 436 -58.39 -18.38 -9.72
C ARG A 436 -57.46 -17.63 -8.73
N GLU A 437 -56.64 -16.80 -9.37
CA GLU A 437 -56.24 -15.42 -9.06
C GLU A 437 -55.77 -15.00 -7.64
N LYS A 438 -54.50 -14.57 -7.63
CA LYS A 438 -54.02 -13.20 -7.32
C LYS A 438 -54.19 -12.66 -5.89
N ARG A 439 -53.01 -12.50 -5.24
CA ARG A 439 -52.53 -11.43 -4.34
C ARG A 439 -51.90 -11.98 -3.05
N GLU A 440 -50.59 -11.77 -2.95
CA GLU A 440 -49.80 -11.63 -1.72
C GLU A 440 -50.41 -10.57 -0.76
N PRO A 441 -50.13 -10.55 0.56
CA PRO A 441 -48.75 -10.63 1.08
C PRO A 441 -48.53 -11.19 2.52
N THR A 442 -47.25 -11.16 2.90
CA THR A 442 -46.64 -11.04 4.25
C THR A 442 -46.09 -12.28 4.99
N LEU A 443 -44.75 -12.33 4.93
CA LEU A 443 -43.77 -12.32 6.02
C LEU A 443 -43.63 -13.52 6.98
N SER A 444 -42.38 -14.00 6.98
CA SER A 444 -41.62 -14.73 8.01
C SER A 444 -41.61 -16.25 7.86
N GLY A 445 -40.47 -16.93 7.87
CA GLY A 445 -39.09 -16.50 7.78
C GLY A 445 -38.22 -17.75 7.73
N ASP A 446 -37.16 -17.76 6.93
CA ASP A 446 -36.10 -18.76 7.11
C ASP A 446 -34.75 -18.37 6.49
N SER A 447 -33.70 -18.73 7.24
CA SER A 447 -32.38 -19.19 6.79
C SER A 447 -31.40 -18.27 6.02
N LEU A 448 -30.40 -17.80 6.77
CA LEU A 448 -28.94 -17.94 6.56
C LEU A 448 -28.43 -18.41 5.18
N ARG A 449 -27.96 -17.46 4.35
CA ARG A 449 -26.74 -17.48 3.51
C ARG A 449 -26.25 -16.03 3.29
N PRO A 450 -24.94 -15.74 3.17
CA PRO A 450 -24.49 -14.43 2.70
C PRO A 450 -24.79 -14.34 1.20
N GLU A 451 -25.91 -13.69 0.86
CA GLU A 451 -26.21 -13.24 -0.50
C GLU A 451 -25.04 -12.39 -1.04
N PRO A 452 -24.74 -12.43 -2.35
CA PRO A 452 -23.85 -11.44 -2.96
C PRO A 452 -24.45 -10.08 -2.63
N ALA A 453 -23.69 -9.20 -1.96
CA ALA A 453 -24.19 -7.96 -1.36
C ALA A 453 -25.32 -7.34 -2.20
N SER A 454 -26.56 -7.54 -1.77
CA SER A 454 -27.72 -7.10 -2.54
C SER A 454 -27.66 -5.59 -2.65
N LEU A 455 -27.94 -5.07 -3.86
CA LEU A 455 -27.96 -3.64 -4.11
C LEU A 455 -28.85 -2.98 -3.05
N PRO A 456 -28.36 -1.95 -2.32
CA PRO A 456 -29.18 -1.25 -1.35
C PRO A 456 -30.42 -0.72 -2.07
N LYS A 457 -31.63 -0.93 -1.53
CA LYS A 457 -32.87 -0.46 -2.19
C LYS A 457 -32.94 1.06 -2.28
N GLU A 458 -32.39 1.75 -1.29
CA GLU A 458 -32.36 3.21 -1.20
C GLU A 458 -31.08 3.69 -0.51
N ILE A 459 -30.65 4.91 -0.86
CA ILE A 459 -29.60 5.66 -0.16
C ILE A 459 -30.10 7.10 0.02
N GLY A 460 -30.22 7.55 1.27
CA GLY A 460 -30.88 8.82 1.57
C GLY A 460 -32.33 8.77 1.11
N ARG A 461 -32.75 9.70 0.24
CA ARG A 461 -34.08 9.68 -0.41
C ARG A 461 -34.11 8.97 -1.76
N TYR A 462 -32.97 8.56 -2.28
CA TYR A 462 -32.86 8.10 -3.66
C TYR A 462 -33.07 6.59 -3.78
N GLU A 463 -33.89 6.19 -4.74
CA GLU A 463 -34.08 4.79 -5.12
C GLU A 463 -32.88 4.32 -5.94
N ILE A 464 -32.33 3.15 -5.65
CA ILE A 464 -31.16 2.61 -6.37
C ILE A 464 -31.63 1.65 -7.46
N LEU A 465 -31.21 1.94 -8.69
CA LEU A 465 -31.57 1.17 -9.89
C LEU A 465 -30.48 0.19 -10.31
N GLY A 466 -29.22 0.43 -9.93
CA GLY A 466 -28.09 -0.44 -10.27
C GLY A 466 -26.74 0.12 -9.87
N GLU A 467 -25.67 -0.68 -9.95
CA GLU A 467 -24.29 -0.23 -9.76
C GLU A 467 -23.71 0.25 -11.11
N LEU A 468 -23.14 1.47 -11.13
CA LEU A 468 -22.45 2.03 -12.30
C LEU A 468 -20.96 1.70 -12.29
N GLY A 469 -20.37 1.56 -11.11
CA GLY A 469 -18.97 1.20 -10.96
C GLY A 469 -18.49 1.22 -9.51
N ARG A 470 -17.31 0.64 -9.29
CA ARG A 470 -16.68 0.52 -7.99
C ARG A 470 -15.26 1.07 -8.05
N GLY A 471 -14.95 2.01 -7.17
CA GLY A 471 -13.62 2.61 -7.03
C GLY A 471 -12.97 2.32 -5.67
N ALA A 472 -11.74 2.81 -5.49
CA ALA A 472 -10.96 2.62 -4.27
C ALA A 472 -11.65 3.20 -3.00
N MET A 473 -12.45 4.26 -3.15
CA MET A 473 -13.09 4.97 -2.04
C MET A 473 -14.56 4.60 -1.82
N GLY A 474 -15.16 3.79 -2.70
CA GLY A 474 -16.54 3.33 -2.56
C GLY A 474 -17.23 3.01 -3.89
N ILE A 475 -18.56 2.95 -3.86
CA ILE A 475 -19.40 2.46 -4.98
C ILE A 475 -20.23 3.61 -5.54
N VAL A 476 -20.35 3.66 -6.87
CA VAL A 476 -21.22 4.59 -7.59
C VAL A 476 -22.43 3.83 -8.11
N TYR A 477 -23.61 4.29 -7.74
CA TYR A 477 -24.89 3.70 -8.13
C TYR A 477 -25.63 4.60 -9.11
N ARG A 478 -26.39 3.99 -10.02
CA ARG A 478 -27.48 4.66 -10.73
C ARG A 478 -28.69 4.67 -9.82
N GLY A 479 -29.31 5.82 -9.64
CA GLY A 479 -30.52 5.97 -8.86
C GLY A 479 -31.54 6.89 -9.50
N ARG A 480 -32.65 7.05 -8.79
CA ARG A 480 -33.76 7.92 -9.16
C ARG A 480 -34.16 8.75 -7.93
N ASP A 481 -34.33 10.04 -8.12
CA ASP A 481 -34.99 10.89 -7.11
C ASP A 481 -36.50 10.67 -7.21
N PRO A 482 -37.16 10.07 -6.20
CA PRO A 482 -38.58 9.71 -6.29
C PRO A 482 -39.51 10.93 -6.23
N ILE A 483 -39.02 12.10 -5.78
CA ILE A 483 -39.86 13.30 -5.62
C ILE A 483 -40.06 14.00 -6.96
N ILE A 484 -38.99 14.10 -7.75
CA ILE A 484 -38.93 14.87 -9.00
C ILE A 484 -38.64 13.99 -10.23
N ASP A 485 -38.66 12.67 -10.04
CA ASP A 485 -38.49 11.63 -11.04
C ASP A 485 -37.28 11.80 -11.97
N ARG A 486 -36.13 12.17 -11.40
CA ARG A 486 -34.89 12.39 -12.18
C ARG A 486 -33.87 11.27 -11.97
N PRO A 487 -33.15 10.85 -13.02
CA PRO A 487 -32.00 9.98 -12.86
C PRO A 487 -30.85 10.70 -12.17
N VAL A 488 -30.18 10.00 -11.26
CA VAL A 488 -29.01 10.50 -10.52
C VAL A 488 -27.91 9.45 -10.45
N ALA A 489 -26.66 9.89 -10.33
CA ALA A 489 -25.56 9.04 -9.91
C ALA A 489 -25.30 9.28 -8.42
N ILE A 490 -25.12 8.22 -7.64
CA ILE A 490 -24.95 8.30 -6.18
C ILE A 490 -23.63 7.64 -5.81
N LYS A 491 -22.65 8.45 -5.40
CA LYS A 491 -21.35 7.98 -4.94
C LYS A 491 -21.38 7.81 -3.43
N THR A 492 -21.02 6.62 -2.95
CA THR A 492 -20.95 6.30 -1.52
C THR A 492 -19.50 6.23 -1.06
N ILE A 493 -19.22 6.66 0.18
CA ILE A 493 -17.90 6.58 0.81
C ILE A 493 -18.06 5.99 2.22
N ARG A 494 -17.14 5.08 2.56
CA ARG A 494 -17.07 4.43 3.88
C ARG A 494 -15.82 4.85 4.63
N PHE A 495 -15.97 5.83 5.53
CA PHE A 495 -14.88 6.33 6.36
C PHE A 495 -14.48 5.35 7.49
N ASP A 496 -15.44 4.54 7.95
CA ASP A 496 -15.30 3.50 9.00
C ASP A 496 -14.32 2.38 8.65
N ARG A 497 -14.06 2.15 7.35
CA ARG A 497 -13.08 1.16 6.87
C ARG A 497 -11.69 1.73 6.63
N LEU A 498 -11.56 3.05 6.66
CA LEU A 498 -10.36 3.75 6.19
C LEU A 498 -9.58 4.43 7.33
N TYR A 499 -10.21 4.75 8.47
CA TYR A 499 -9.61 5.54 9.55
C TYR A 499 -10.14 5.14 10.95
N GLU A 500 -9.39 5.44 12.03
CA GLU A 500 -9.83 5.26 13.42
C GLU A 500 -10.82 6.37 13.86
N GLU A 501 -11.67 6.10 14.86
CA GLU A 501 -12.81 6.96 15.26
C GLU A 501 -12.47 8.44 15.52
N GLN A 502 -11.25 8.74 16.00
CA GLN A 502 -10.81 10.10 16.32
C GLN A 502 -10.54 10.97 15.07
N ASP A 503 -10.20 10.36 13.93
CA ASP A 503 -9.92 11.07 12.67
C ASP A 503 -11.16 11.16 11.76
N ILE A 504 -12.12 10.23 11.89
CA ILE A 504 -13.29 10.13 11.00
C ILE A 504 -14.09 11.43 10.98
N GLN A 505 -14.28 12.10 12.13
CA GLN A 505 -15.12 13.29 12.22
C GLN A 505 -14.51 14.48 11.46
N GLY A 506 -13.20 14.73 11.61
CA GLY A 506 -12.51 15.80 10.89
C GLY A 506 -12.44 15.55 9.38
N LEU A 507 -12.34 14.29 8.95
CA LEU A 507 -12.35 13.89 7.54
C LEU A 507 -13.74 14.03 6.92
N LYS A 508 -14.80 13.62 7.64
CA LYS A 508 -16.20 13.85 7.24
C LYS A 508 -16.48 15.35 7.09
N GLU A 509 -16.08 16.17 8.05
CA GLU A 509 -16.28 17.63 7.98
C GLU A 509 -15.58 18.27 6.78
N ARG A 510 -14.34 17.84 6.46
CA ARG A 510 -13.64 18.29 5.24
C ARG A 510 -14.36 17.82 3.98
N PHE A 511 -14.76 16.55 3.92
CA PHE A 511 -15.52 15.99 2.79
C PHE A 511 -16.79 16.80 2.52
N PHE A 512 -17.60 17.09 3.55
CA PHE A 512 -18.81 17.90 3.39
C PHE A 512 -18.50 19.33 2.99
N LYS A 513 -17.46 19.97 3.54
CA LYS A 513 -17.05 21.33 3.15
C LYS A 513 -16.60 21.40 1.69
N GLU A 514 -15.80 20.45 1.23
CA GLU A 514 -15.33 20.40 -0.16
C GLU A 514 -16.49 20.09 -1.11
N ALA A 515 -17.40 19.19 -0.72
CA ALA A 515 -18.57 18.87 -1.52
C ALA A 515 -19.52 20.08 -1.65
N GLN A 516 -19.72 20.83 -0.57
CA GLN A 516 -20.49 22.07 -0.59
C GLN A 516 -19.84 23.14 -1.46
N ALA A 517 -18.50 23.24 -1.47
CA ALA A 517 -17.80 24.16 -2.35
C ALA A 517 -17.99 23.78 -3.82
N ALA A 518 -17.83 22.51 -4.16
CA ALA A 518 -18.05 22.01 -5.52
C ALA A 518 -19.51 22.08 -5.97
N GLY A 519 -20.48 21.91 -5.06
CA GLY A 519 -21.92 22.07 -5.35
C GLY A 519 -22.33 23.49 -5.78
N LYS A 520 -21.47 24.50 -5.57
CA LYS A 520 -21.68 25.86 -6.09
C LYS A 520 -21.29 26.02 -7.56
N LEU A 521 -20.68 25.01 -8.17
CA LEU A 521 -20.29 25.04 -9.58
C LEU A 521 -21.50 24.67 -10.46
N ALA A 522 -22.03 25.66 -11.16
CA ALA A 522 -23.04 25.46 -12.21
C ALA A 522 -22.41 25.79 -13.57
N HIS A 523 -22.01 24.76 -14.32
CA HIS A 523 -21.39 24.90 -15.64
C HIS A 523 -21.83 23.74 -16.54
N PRO A 524 -22.14 23.96 -17.84
CA PRO A 524 -22.57 22.90 -18.75
C PRO A 524 -21.62 21.71 -18.81
N SER A 525 -20.32 21.96 -18.69
CA SER A 525 -19.27 20.94 -18.74
C SER A 525 -18.75 20.47 -17.37
N ILE A 526 -19.45 20.76 -16.28
CA ILE A 526 -19.15 20.23 -14.94
C ILE A 526 -20.35 19.43 -14.44
N VAL A 527 -20.12 18.25 -13.87
CA VAL A 527 -21.18 17.46 -13.23
C VAL A 527 -21.74 18.22 -12.04
N THR A 528 -23.06 18.42 -12.04
CA THR A 528 -23.72 19.12 -10.93
C THR A 528 -23.91 18.18 -9.73
N ILE A 529 -23.55 18.63 -8.54
CA ILE A 529 -23.83 17.94 -7.27
C ILE A 529 -25.18 18.43 -6.76
N PHE A 530 -26.12 17.51 -6.54
CA PHE A 530 -27.48 17.84 -6.09
C PHE A 530 -27.63 17.76 -4.58
N ASP A 531 -27.02 16.76 -3.94
CA ASP A 531 -27.20 16.49 -2.52
C ASP A 531 -25.98 15.78 -1.94
N VAL A 532 -25.72 16.01 -0.66
CA VAL A 532 -24.73 15.31 0.14
C VAL A 532 -25.29 15.01 1.51
N GLY A 533 -25.11 13.78 1.98
CA GLY A 533 -25.70 13.37 3.25
C GLY A 533 -25.05 12.14 3.84
N GLU A 534 -25.63 11.68 4.94
CA GLU A 534 -25.28 10.44 5.59
C GLU A 534 -26.53 9.57 5.72
N PHE A 535 -26.41 8.29 5.37
CA PHE A 535 -27.48 7.33 5.47
C PHE A 535 -26.96 6.04 6.09
N ARG A 536 -27.42 5.71 7.30
CA ARG A 536 -27.03 4.49 8.04
C ARG A 536 -25.50 4.32 8.17
N GLY A 537 -24.79 5.41 8.47
CA GLY A 537 -23.33 5.42 8.61
C GLY A 537 -22.55 5.53 7.29
N LEU A 538 -23.24 5.58 6.14
CA LEU A 538 -22.64 5.77 4.82
C LEU A 538 -22.77 7.22 4.39
N SER A 539 -21.65 7.89 4.13
CA SER A 539 -21.69 9.20 3.48
C SER A 539 -21.96 9.02 1.98
N TYR A 540 -22.87 9.82 1.43
CA TYR A 540 -23.22 9.77 0.02
C TYR A 540 -23.20 11.15 -0.63
N MET A 541 -23.01 11.17 -1.95
CA MET A 541 -23.13 12.33 -2.81
C MET A 541 -23.99 11.96 -4.01
N ALA A 542 -25.12 12.65 -4.18
CA ALA A 542 -25.98 12.53 -5.34
C ALA A 542 -25.62 13.62 -6.36
N MET A 543 -25.39 13.21 -7.60
CA MET A 543 -24.91 14.06 -8.68
C MET A 543 -25.63 13.75 -9.99
N GLU A 544 -25.46 14.65 -10.97
CA GLU A 544 -25.96 14.49 -12.33
C GLU A 544 -25.53 13.13 -12.92
N TYR A 545 -26.49 12.35 -13.40
CA TYR A 545 -26.21 11.13 -14.17
C TYR A 545 -25.85 11.52 -15.60
N VAL A 546 -24.62 11.24 -16.02
CA VAL A 546 -24.14 11.56 -17.37
C VAL A 546 -24.19 10.30 -18.24
N GLU A 547 -24.97 10.36 -19.32
CA GLU A 547 -24.99 9.32 -20.35
C GLU A 547 -23.84 9.57 -21.34
N GLY A 548 -22.79 8.75 -21.26
CA GLY A 548 -21.61 8.90 -22.09
C GLY A 548 -20.51 7.90 -21.74
N GLU A 549 -19.32 8.12 -22.29
CA GLU A 549 -18.15 7.27 -22.07
C GLU A 549 -17.00 8.08 -21.46
N PRO A 550 -16.26 7.54 -20.48
CA PRO A 550 -15.09 8.21 -19.93
C PRO A 550 -13.97 8.29 -20.97
N LEU A 551 -13.17 9.36 -20.94
CA LEU A 551 -12.07 9.53 -21.88
C LEU A 551 -11.00 8.44 -21.79
N SER A 552 -10.94 7.70 -20.67
CA SER A 552 -10.06 6.54 -20.51
C SER A 552 -10.29 5.43 -21.54
N LYS A 553 -11.45 5.40 -22.21
CA LYS A 553 -11.71 4.47 -23.32
C LYS A 553 -10.93 4.86 -24.59
N PHE A 554 -10.50 6.11 -24.72
CA PHE A 554 -9.89 6.65 -25.94
C PHE A 554 -8.38 6.92 -25.81
N THR A 555 -7.71 6.30 -24.84
CA THR A 555 -6.28 6.53 -24.55
C THR A 555 -5.35 5.43 -25.08
N SER A 556 -5.87 4.47 -25.86
CA SER A 556 -5.09 3.36 -26.42
C SER A 556 -4.99 3.49 -27.95
N PRO A 557 -3.86 3.09 -28.60
CA PRO A 557 -3.64 3.33 -30.04
C PRO A 557 -4.75 2.84 -30.99
N GLY A 558 -5.52 1.82 -30.61
CA GLY A 558 -6.65 1.30 -31.40
C GLY A 558 -8.01 1.94 -31.11
N GLN A 559 -8.08 2.92 -30.21
CA GLN A 559 -9.31 3.56 -29.75
C GLN A 559 -9.18 5.10 -29.73
N LEU A 560 -8.17 5.65 -30.39
CA LEU A 560 -7.94 7.10 -30.41
C LEU A 560 -9.05 7.82 -31.17
N LEU A 561 -9.36 9.03 -30.73
CA LEU A 561 -10.28 9.94 -31.41
C LEU A 561 -9.53 10.75 -32.49
N PRO A 562 -10.23 11.26 -33.51
CA PRO A 562 -9.67 12.22 -34.46
C PRO A 562 -9.07 13.42 -33.73
N ALA A 563 -7.95 13.96 -34.26
CA ALA A 563 -7.24 15.05 -33.60
C ALA A 563 -8.12 16.28 -33.41
N GLU A 564 -8.98 16.62 -34.37
CA GLU A 564 -9.94 17.73 -34.26
C GLU A 564 -10.84 17.58 -33.04
N GLU A 565 -11.29 16.36 -32.80
CA GLU A 565 -12.19 16.04 -31.70
C GLU A 565 -11.49 16.08 -30.36
N VAL A 566 -10.26 15.55 -30.27
CA VAL A 566 -9.42 15.64 -29.07
C VAL A 566 -9.17 17.11 -28.69
N LEU A 567 -8.84 17.96 -29.67
CA LEU A 567 -8.60 19.38 -29.43
C LEU A 567 -9.84 20.09 -28.86
N GLU A 568 -11.03 19.81 -29.40
CA GLU A 568 -12.28 20.42 -28.90
C GLU A 568 -12.66 19.89 -27.51
N ILE A 569 -12.49 18.59 -27.25
CA ILE A 569 -12.71 17.96 -25.94
C ILE A 569 -11.83 18.61 -24.87
N VAL A 570 -10.54 18.76 -25.14
CA VAL A 570 -9.58 19.34 -24.21
C VAL A 570 -9.83 20.85 -24.04
N ALA A 571 -10.26 21.55 -25.09
CA ALA A 571 -10.66 22.95 -25.00
C ALA A 571 -11.88 23.16 -24.08
N GLN A 572 -12.92 22.33 -24.20
CA GLN A 572 -14.07 22.35 -23.30
C GLN A 572 -13.68 22.04 -21.85
N ALA A 573 -12.79 21.06 -21.63
CA ALA A 573 -12.30 20.74 -20.29
C ALA A 573 -11.47 21.89 -19.68
N ALA A 574 -10.65 22.57 -20.48
CA ALA A 574 -9.88 23.74 -20.05
C ALA A 574 -10.80 24.91 -19.65
N GLU A 575 -11.91 25.13 -20.37
CA GLU A 575 -12.94 26.12 -20.02
C GLU A 575 -13.65 25.78 -18.70
N ALA A 576 -14.01 24.51 -18.52
CA ALA A 576 -14.62 24.02 -17.28
C ALA A 576 -13.69 24.22 -16.07
N LEU A 577 -12.40 23.89 -16.22
CA LEU A 577 -11.40 24.09 -15.17
C LEU A 577 -11.19 25.59 -14.85
N ASP A 578 -11.11 26.45 -15.88
CA ASP A 578 -10.99 27.91 -15.68
C ASP A 578 -12.18 28.47 -14.90
N PHE A 579 -13.40 28.00 -15.18
CA PHE A 579 -14.62 28.39 -14.45
C PHE A 579 -14.54 28.05 -12.96
N ALA A 580 -14.01 26.87 -12.62
CA ALA A 580 -13.80 26.45 -11.24
C ALA A 580 -12.65 27.21 -10.55
N HIS A 581 -11.54 27.41 -11.25
CA HIS A 581 -10.36 28.14 -10.73
C HIS A 581 -10.70 29.59 -10.36
N GLN A 582 -11.53 30.27 -11.15
CA GLN A 582 -12.03 31.62 -10.84
C GLN A 582 -12.83 31.69 -9.53
N ARG A 583 -13.34 30.56 -9.04
CA ARG A 583 -14.08 30.44 -7.78
C ARG A 583 -13.23 29.86 -6.64
N GLY A 584 -11.91 29.77 -6.84
CA GLY A 584 -10.96 29.26 -5.86
C GLY A 584 -11.00 27.73 -5.69
N ILE A 585 -11.60 27.00 -6.63
CA ILE A 585 -11.70 25.54 -6.59
C ILE A 585 -10.73 24.93 -7.58
N VAL A 586 -9.74 24.19 -7.07
CA VAL A 586 -8.77 23.41 -7.86
C VAL A 586 -9.20 21.94 -7.86
N HIS A 587 -9.18 21.28 -9.02
CA HIS A 587 -9.68 19.92 -9.19
C HIS A 587 -8.77 18.87 -8.53
N ARG A 588 -7.45 18.99 -8.69
CA ARG A 588 -6.38 18.15 -8.08
C ARG A 588 -6.32 16.68 -8.51
N ASP A 589 -7.34 16.16 -9.19
CA ASP A 589 -7.35 14.79 -9.75
C ASP A 589 -7.81 14.74 -11.23
N VAL A 590 -7.30 15.63 -12.07
CA VAL A 590 -7.65 15.65 -13.50
C VAL A 590 -7.01 14.44 -14.20
N LYS A 591 -7.84 13.52 -14.73
CA LYS A 591 -7.43 12.30 -15.43
C LYS A 591 -8.52 11.85 -16.43
N PRO A 592 -8.22 10.99 -17.41
CA PRO A 592 -9.19 10.59 -18.43
C PRO A 592 -10.47 9.94 -17.87
N ALA A 593 -10.37 9.21 -16.76
CA ALA A 593 -11.53 8.60 -16.10
C ALA A 593 -12.49 9.62 -15.46
N ASN A 594 -12.05 10.87 -15.25
CA ASN A 594 -12.83 11.95 -14.61
C ASN A 594 -13.40 12.95 -15.63
N ILE A 595 -13.35 12.63 -16.92
CA ILE A 595 -13.96 13.43 -17.99
C ILE A 595 -14.81 12.48 -18.82
N MET A 596 -16.13 12.71 -18.83
CA MET A 596 -17.06 11.94 -19.65
C MET A 596 -17.40 12.69 -20.94
N ARG A 597 -17.41 11.96 -22.05
CA ARG A 597 -17.87 12.42 -23.35
C ARG A 597 -19.27 11.90 -23.62
N THR A 598 -20.21 12.79 -23.92
CA THR A 598 -21.58 12.41 -24.31
C THR A 598 -21.63 12.02 -25.79
N SER A 599 -22.70 11.36 -26.22
CA SER A 599 -22.93 11.04 -27.63
C SER A 599 -22.98 12.27 -28.55
N GLY A 600 -23.37 13.42 -28.01
CA GLY A 600 -23.40 14.71 -28.73
C GLY A 600 -22.06 15.45 -28.79
N GLY A 601 -20.95 14.85 -28.34
CA GLY A 601 -19.61 15.46 -28.39
C GLY A 601 -19.34 16.52 -27.32
N GLN A 602 -20.24 16.68 -26.34
CA GLN A 602 -20.01 17.52 -25.17
C GLN A 602 -19.26 16.73 -24.09
N ILE A 603 -18.55 17.44 -23.22
CA ILE A 603 -17.87 16.81 -22.09
C ILE A 603 -18.44 17.26 -20.75
N LYS A 604 -18.29 16.40 -19.75
CA LYS A 604 -18.59 16.64 -18.34
C LYS A 604 -17.39 16.26 -17.49
N VAL A 605 -16.80 17.24 -16.80
CA VAL A 605 -15.76 17.04 -15.79
C VAL A 605 -16.42 16.64 -14.47
N MET A 606 -15.92 15.60 -13.84
CA MET A 606 -16.47 15.03 -12.60
C MET A 606 -15.38 14.80 -11.55
N ASP A 607 -15.79 14.50 -10.31
CA ASP A 607 -14.86 14.15 -9.23
C ASP A 607 -13.80 15.24 -8.95
N PHE A 608 -14.23 16.51 -8.90
CA PHE A 608 -13.48 17.55 -8.20
C PHE A 608 -13.08 16.99 -6.84
N GLY A 609 -11.82 17.19 -6.42
CA GLY A 609 -11.07 16.42 -5.39
C GLY A 609 -11.65 16.29 -3.98
N ILE A 610 -12.96 16.45 -3.80
CA ILE A 610 -13.83 16.38 -2.62
C ILE A 610 -13.59 15.14 -1.72
N ALA A 611 -13.05 14.06 -2.28
CA ALA A 611 -12.77 12.82 -1.53
C ALA A 611 -11.27 12.59 -1.27
N LYS A 612 -10.37 13.42 -1.81
CA LYS A 612 -8.93 13.24 -1.58
C LYS A 612 -8.53 13.95 -0.29
N LEU A 613 -8.59 13.15 0.77
CA LEU A 613 -7.79 13.37 1.98
C LEU A 613 -6.33 13.66 1.61
N PRO A 614 -5.58 14.41 2.44
CA PRO A 614 -4.25 14.88 2.10
C PRO A 614 -3.41 13.79 1.44
N THR A 615 -2.66 14.20 0.41
CA THR A 615 -1.88 13.42 -0.56
C THR A 615 -0.88 12.41 0.04
N SER A 616 -0.87 12.23 1.36
CA SER A 616 0.09 11.49 2.18
C SER A 616 -0.38 10.09 2.61
N THR A 617 -1.40 9.49 2.00
CA THR A 617 -1.78 8.09 2.31
C THR A 617 -1.66 7.21 1.06
N LEU A 618 -0.48 6.60 0.89
CA LEU A 618 -0.23 5.48 -0.03
C LEU A 618 -1.13 4.29 0.36
N THR A 619 -1.79 3.63 -0.59
CA THR A 619 -2.57 2.42 -0.31
C THR A 619 -1.72 1.15 -0.39
N GLN A 620 -2.26 0.08 0.21
CA GLN A 620 -1.69 -1.25 0.45
C GLN A 620 -1.23 -2.06 -0.78
N ASP A 621 -1.15 -1.46 -1.95
CA ASP A 621 -0.84 -2.13 -3.22
C ASP A 621 0.24 -1.40 -4.03
N GLY A 622 0.88 -0.38 -3.47
CA GLY A 622 1.78 0.49 -4.23
C GLY A 622 1.05 1.32 -5.29
N SER A 623 -0.29 1.30 -5.30
CA SER A 623 -1.06 2.25 -6.07
C SER A 623 -1.16 3.56 -5.27
N VAL A 624 -0.73 4.64 -5.91
CA VAL A 624 -1.07 5.98 -5.48
C VAL A 624 -2.60 6.09 -5.56
N LEU A 625 -3.22 6.80 -4.63
CA LEU A 625 -4.62 7.16 -4.77
C LEU A 625 -4.79 8.12 -5.97
N GLY A 626 -4.94 7.54 -7.15
CA GLY A 626 -4.86 8.18 -8.48
C GLY A 626 -3.68 7.64 -9.30
N THR A 627 -3.82 7.62 -10.63
CA THR A 627 -2.71 7.26 -11.54
C THR A 627 -1.66 8.39 -11.48
N PRO A 628 -0.46 8.17 -10.90
CA PRO A 628 0.54 9.23 -10.69
C PRO A 628 1.01 9.87 -12.01
N ALA A 629 0.77 9.20 -13.14
CA ALA A 629 1.14 9.66 -14.48
C ALA A 629 0.50 10.99 -14.94
N TYR A 630 -0.55 11.47 -14.27
CA TYR A 630 -1.18 12.78 -14.58
C TYR A 630 -0.87 13.85 -13.53
N MET A 631 -0.16 13.52 -12.46
CA MET A 631 0.17 14.50 -11.41
C MET A 631 1.17 15.52 -11.94
N SER A 632 1.03 16.77 -11.50
CA SER A 632 2.01 17.81 -11.80
C SER A 632 3.27 17.69 -10.91
N PRO A 633 4.42 18.27 -11.33
CA PRO A 633 5.63 18.29 -10.52
C PRO A 633 5.40 18.81 -9.09
N GLU A 634 4.62 19.88 -8.94
CA GLU A 634 4.28 20.46 -7.65
C GLU A 634 3.39 19.54 -6.80
N GLN A 635 2.50 18.74 -7.41
CA GLN A 635 1.73 17.73 -6.69
C GLN A 635 2.63 16.62 -6.13
N ILE A 636 3.60 16.15 -6.92
CA ILE A 636 4.52 15.10 -6.48
C ILE A 636 5.51 15.63 -5.43
N GLN A 637 5.90 16.90 -5.53
CA GLN A 637 6.79 17.56 -4.58
C GLN A 637 6.06 18.11 -3.34
N GLY A 638 4.73 18.01 -3.27
CA GLY A 638 3.94 18.55 -2.15
C GLY A 638 3.93 20.07 -2.03
N LYS A 639 4.16 20.80 -3.11
CA LYS A 639 4.10 22.26 -3.11
C LYS A 639 2.65 22.72 -3.14
N ASP A 640 2.43 24.01 -2.86
CA ASP A 640 1.09 24.58 -2.94
C ASP A 640 0.55 24.46 -4.37
N LEU A 641 -0.71 24.05 -4.47
CA LEU A 641 -1.37 23.79 -5.74
C LEU A 641 -2.28 24.97 -6.10
N ASP A 642 -2.21 25.38 -7.36
CA ASP A 642 -3.19 26.27 -7.96
C ASP A 642 -3.75 25.67 -9.25
N GLY A 643 -4.57 26.44 -9.97
CA GLY A 643 -5.20 25.95 -11.20
C GLY A 643 -4.21 25.47 -12.27
N ARG A 644 -2.95 25.92 -12.24
CA ARG A 644 -1.92 25.52 -13.22
C ARG A 644 -1.47 24.06 -13.04
N SER A 645 -1.73 23.46 -11.88
CA SER A 645 -1.56 22.02 -11.66
C SER A 645 -2.56 21.22 -12.49
N ASP A 646 -3.83 21.63 -12.50
CA ASP A 646 -4.86 20.97 -13.31
C ASP A 646 -4.58 21.13 -14.81
N LEU A 647 -4.00 22.26 -15.24
CA LEU A 647 -3.63 22.48 -16.65
C LEU A 647 -2.47 21.58 -17.10
N PHE A 648 -1.53 21.26 -16.21
CA PHE A 648 -0.48 20.27 -16.49
C PHE A 648 -1.08 18.88 -16.68
N SER A 649 -1.97 18.46 -15.77
CA SER A 649 -2.69 17.20 -15.88
C SER A 649 -3.51 17.12 -17.16
N LEU A 650 -4.20 18.20 -17.53
CA LEU A 650 -4.95 18.29 -18.78
C LEU A 650 -4.04 18.23 -20.02
N GLY A 651 -2.85 18.85 -19.98
CA GLY A 651 -1.82 18.70 -21.01
C GLY A 651 -1.34 17.25 -21.16
N SER A 652 -1.28 16.51 -20.07
CA SER A 652 -0.91 15.09 -20.06
C SER A 652 -2.00 14.23 -20.72
N ILE A 653 -3.27 14.56 -20.48
CA ILE A 653 -4.43 13.94 -21.15
C ILE A 653 -4.40 14.25 -22.65
N LEU A 654 -4.15 15.50 -23.05
CA LEU A 654 -4.03 15.90 -24.46
C LEU A 654 -2.97 15.07 -25.18
N TYR A 655 -1.78 14.92 -24.57
CA TYR A 655 -0.72 14.08 -25.12
C TYR A 655 -1.16 12.61 -25.30
N GLU A 656 -1.79 12.03 -24.28
CA GLU A 656 -2.17 10.63 -24.31
C GLU A 656 -3.32 10.34 -25.29
N LEU A 657 -4.30 11.24 -25.40
CA LEU A 657 -5.39 11.10 -26.38
C LEU A 657 -4.91 11.23 -27.83
N LEU A 658 -3.83 11.98 -28.07
CA LEU A 658 -3.25 12.11 -29.40
C LEU A 658 -2.30 10.95 -29.76
N THR A 659 -1.61 10.35 -28.78
CA THR A 659 -0.54 9.36 -29.05
C THR A 659 -0.90 7.93 -28.66
N GLY A 660 -1.96 7.74 -27.84
CA GLY A 660 -2.27 6.47 -27.20
C GLY A 660 -1.25 6.03 -26.14
N THR A 661 -0.37 6.94 -25.72
CA THR A 661 0.68 6.66 -24.74
C THR A 661 0.82 7.82 -23.76
N LYS A 662 1.12 7.51 -22.49
CA LYS A 662 1.33 8.54 -21.47
C LYS A 662 2.60 9.35 -21.76
N PRO A 663 2.61 10.67 -21.44
CA PRO A 663 3.77 11.53 -21.64
C PRO A 663 5.00 11.10 -20.81
N PHE A 664 4.75 10.53 -19.63
CA PHE A 664 5.77 10.04 -18.71
C PHE A 664 5.47 8.58 -18.35
N ARG A 665 6.50 7.74 -18.35
CA ARG A 665 6.44 6.30 -18.09
C ARG A 665 7.69 5.84 -17.32
N GLY A 666 7.49 5.40 -16.09
CA GLY A 666 8.53 4.71 -15.31
C GLY A 666 8.16 3.24 -15.08
N GLU A 667 9.17 2.38 -14.98
CA GLU A 667 8.98 0.97 -14.57
C GLU A 667 8.52 0.85 -13.10
N ASN A 668 8.76 1.91 -12.31
CA ASN A 668 8.31 2.07 -10.94
C ASN A 668 7.91 3.52 -10.65
N LEU A 669 7.32 3.76 -9.48
CA LEU A 669 6.80 5.07 -9.08
C LEU A 669 7.90 6.14 -9.00
N SER A 670 9.10 5.77 -8.55
CA SER A 670 10.23 6.70 -8.43
C SER A 670 10.73 7.16 -9.80
N ALA A 671 10.87 6.25 -10.77
CA ALA A 671 11.23 6.58 -12.14
C ALA A 671 10.17 7.46 -12.81
N LEU A 672 8.88 7.13 -12.61
CA LEU A 672 7.78 7.94 -13.14
C LEU A 672 7.78 9.35 -12.52
N THR A 673 7.99 9.45 -11.20
CA THR A 673 8.12 10.72 -10.48
C THR A 673 9.29 11.55 -11.01
N TYR A 674 10.45 10.91 -11.21
CA TYR A 674 11.63 11.58 -11.75
C TYR A 674 11.36 12.18 -13.12
N GLN A 675 10.73 11.41 -14.03
CA GLN A 675 10.38 11.91 -15.37
C GLN A 675 9.39 13.06 -15.31
N ILE A 676 8.36 12.95 -14.46
CA ILE A 676 7.38 14.03 -14.29
C ILE A 676 8.08 15.31 -13.81
N ILE A 677 9.07 15.22 -12.91
CA ILE A 677 9.76 16.40 -12.36
C ILE A 677 10.81 16.96 -13.33
N HIS A 678 11.57 16.11 -14.03
CA HIS A 678 12.81 16.52 -14.71
C HIS A 678 12.82 16.36 -16.23
N GLU A 679 12.04 15.43 -16.81
CA GLU A 679 12.14 15.09 -18.24
C GLU A 679 11.00 15.68 -19.06
N ASN A 680 11.28 16.04 -20.31
CA ASN A 680 10.24 16.42 -21.27
C ASN A 680 9.64 15.19 -21.94
N PRO A 681 8.34 15.21 -22.29
CA PRO A 681 7.73 14.08 -23.00
C PRO A 681 8.34 13.94 -24.41
N PRO A 682 8.32 12.72 -25.00
CA PRO A 682 8.69 12.52 -26.40
C PRO A 682 7.81 13.35 -27.34
N ALA A 683 8.33 13.74 -28.50
CA ALA A 683 7.56 14.51 -29.49
C ALA A 683 6.28 13.77 -29.91
N VAL A 684 5.20 14.51 -30.12
CA VAL A 684 3.91 13.92 -30.53
C VAL A 684 4.03 13.31 -31.92
N CYS A 685 4.72 14.00 -32.84
CA CYS A 685 4.92 13.58 -34.22
C CYS A 685 5.67 12.24 -34.34
N ASP A 686 6.54 11.91 -33.38
CA ASP A 686 7.25 10.61 -33.34
C ASP A 686 6.29 9.44 -33.07
N ARG A 687 5.12 9.71 -32.49
CA ARG A 687 4.14 8.70 -32.05
C ARG A 687 2.86 8.72 -32.87
N ASN A 688 2.46 9.88 -33.36
CA ASN A 688 1.30 10.05 -34.23
C ASN A 688 1.63 11.08 -35.32
N SER A 689 1.97 10.60 -36.52
CA SER A 689 2.28 11.44 -37.68
C SER A 689 1.06 12.18 -38.24
N GLN A 690 -0.15 11.83 -37.80
CA GLN A 690 -1.40 12.53 -38.17
C GLN A 690 -1.74 13.69 -37.22
N ALA A 691 -1.00 13.85 -36.12
CA ALA A 691 -1.21 14.98 -35.22
C ALA A 691 -0.70 16.29 -35.86
N PRO A 692 -1.40 17.43 -35.69
CA PRO A 692 -0.94 18.71 -36.22
C PRO A 692 0.39 19.12 -35.57
N PRO A 693 1.46 19.43 -36.33
CA PRO A 693 2.76 19.78 -35.74
C PRO A 693 2.68 20.94 -34.73
N ALA A 694 1.78 21.90 -34.97
CA ALA A 694 1.58 23.05 -34.09
C ALA A 694 0.99 22.70 -32.70
N VAL A 695 0.44 21.50 -32.50
CA VAL A 695 -0.05 21.04 -31.18
C VAL A 695 1.09 20.79 -30.19
N GLU A 696 2.29 20.48 -30.69
CA GLU A 696 3.45 20.17 -29.88
C GLU A 696 3.86 21.33 -28.98
N GLU A 697 3.81 22.55 -29.52
CA GLU A 697 4.11 23.77 -28.76
C GLU A 697 3.09 24.02 -27.63
N VAL A 698 1.82 23.69 -27.86
CA VAL A 698 0.77 23.78 -26.85
C VAL A 698 1.01 22.77 -25.73
N ILE A 699 1.35 21.53 -26.07
CA ILE A 699 1.66 20.48 -25.10
C ILE A 699 2.92 20.83 -24.31
N ARG A 700 3.98 21.29 -24.98
CA ARG A 700 5.24 21.70 -24.35
C ARG A 700 5.00 22.81 -23.33
N LYS A 701 4.17 23.80 -23.66
CA LYS A 701 3.78 24.86 -22.73
C LYS A 701 2.95 24.31 -21.57
N ALA A 702 1.95 23.48 -21.82
CA ALA A 702 1.12 22.90 -20.75
C ALA A 702 1.94 22.01 -19.79
N LEU A 703 2.93 21.28 -20.30
CA LEU A 703 3.78 20.34 -19.55
C LEU A 703 5.11 20.94 -19.06
N SER A 704 5.24 22.27 -19.10
CA SER A 704 6.42 22.96 -18.56
C SER A 704 6.56 22.68 -17.06
N LYS A 705 7.77 22.37 -16.60
CA LYS A 705 7.97 21.90 -15.21
C LYS A 705 7.70 23.00 -14.18
N ASN A 706 8.16 24.22 -14.48
CA ASN A 706 7.84 25.39 -13.69
C ASN A 706 6.42 25.89 -14.01
N PRO A 707 5.52 26.01 -13.02
CA PRO A 707 4.16 26.52 -13.23
C PRO A 707 4.09 27.91 -13.86
N ALA A 708 5.10 28.77 -13.66
CA ALA A 708 5.12 30.12 -14.25
C ALA A 708 5.23 30.11 -15.79
N ASP A 709 5.79 29.04 -16.36
CA ASP A 709 6.00 28.92 -17.81
C ASP A 709 4.80 28.27 -18.53
N ARG A 710 3.81 27.79 -17.76
CA ARG A 710 2.58 27.18 -18.29
C ARG A 710 1.56 28.23 -18.76
N PHE A 711 0.43 27.76 -19.27
CA PHE A 711 -0.75 28.62 -19.41
C PHE A 711 -1.17 29.15 -18.03
N GLY A 712 -1.40 30.46 -17.92
CA GLY A 712 -1.83 31.06 -16.65
C GLY A 712 -3.27 30.68 -16.31
N ARG A 713 -4.08 30.40 -17.34
CA ARG A 713 -5.52 30.17 -17.24
C ARG A 713 -6.01 29.12 -18.22
N GLY A 714 -7.03 28.36 -17.83
CA GLY A 714 -7.65 27.37 -18.72
C GLY A 714 -8.29 28.02 -19.96
N LYS A 715 -8.79 29.25 -19.86
CA LYS A 715 -9.31 30.01 -21.02
C LYS A 715 -8.23 30.30 -22.07
N GLU A 716 -6.98 30.50 -21.65
CA GLU A 716 -5.86 30.70 -22.57
C GLU A 716 -5.49 29.39 -23.28
N PHE A 717 -5.49 28.28 -22.54
CA PHE A 717 -5.25 26.95 -23.09
C PHE A 717 -6.35 26.56 -24.10
N SER A 718 -7.62 26.73 -23.76
CA SER A 718 -8.75 26.53 -24.70
C SER A 718 -8.60 27.34 -25.98
N ARG A 719 -8.27 28.63 -25.86
CA ARG A 719 -8.08 29.51 -27.03
C ARG A 719 -6.94 29.04 -27.92
N ALA A 720 -5.84 28.55 -27.34
CA ALA A 720 -4.73 28.00 -28.12
C ALA A 720 -5.18 26.77 -28.92
N LEU A 721 -5.92 25.84 -28.31
CA LEU A 721 -6.43 24.63 -28.97
C LEU A 721 -7.44 24.95 -30.08
N ARG A 722 -8.38 25.86 -29.82
CA ARG A 722 -9.39 26.26 -30.82
C ARG A 722 -8.80 27.01 -32.02
N ARG A 723 -7.70 27.74 -31.84
CA ARG A 723 -6.95 28.34 -32.97
C ARG A 723 -6.37 27.26 -33.88
N LEU A 724 -5.73 26.23 -33.31
CA LEU A 724 -5.23 25.09 -34.08
C LEU A 724 -6.36 24.38 -34.83
N LEU A 725 -7.51 24.19 -34.18
CA LEU A 725 -8.68 23.58 -34.83
C LEU A 725 -9.19 24.41 -36.02
N GLN A 726 -9.17 25.74 -35.94
CA GLN A 726 -9.53 26.62 -37.05
C GLN A 726 -8.52 26.55 -38.20
N GLU A 727 -7.22 26.49 -37.89
CA GLU A 727 -6.16 26.34 -38.90
C GLU A 727 -6.25 25.00 -39.63
N MET A 728 -6.52 23.90 -38.90
CA MET A 728 -6.77 22.58 -39.51
C MET A 728 -7.93 22.63 -40.50
N LYS A 729 -9.07 23.22 -40.11
CA LYS A 729 -10.25 23.36 -40.98
C LYS A 729 -10.00 24.21 -42.22
N LYS A 730 -9.10 25.20 -42.14
CA LYS A 730 -8.74 26.06 -43.28
C LYS A 730 -7.81 25.35 -44.28
N ASN A 731 -7.00 24.40 -43.80
CA ASN A 731 -6.03 23.66 -44.60
C ASN A 731 -6.59 22.34 -45.16
N SER A 732 -7.79 21.93 -44.76
CA SER A 732 -8.52 20.82 -45.39
C SER A 732 -9.06 21.28 -46.76
N PRO A 733 -8.91 20.47 -47.83
CA PRO A 733 -9.53 20.79 -49.12
C PRO A 733 -11.07 20.89 -48.95
N PRO A 734 -11.76 21.79 -49.68
CA PRO A 734 -13.21 21.84 -49.65
C PRO A 734 -13.78 20.48 -50.05
N ALA A 735 -14.76 20.02 -49.26
CA ALA A 735 -15.42 18.72 -49.39
C ALA A 735 -16.15 18.56 -50.73
#